data_AF-A0A3M1JBM0-F1
#
_entry.id   AF-A0A3M1JBM0-F1
#
_cell.length_a   1.000
_cell.length_b   1.000
_cell.length_c   1.000
_cell.angle_alpha   90.00
_cell.angle_beta   90.00
_cell.angle_gamma   90.00
#
_symmetry.space_group_name_H-M   'P 1'
#
loop_
_entity.id
_entity.type
_entity.pdbx_description
1 polymer ?
#
loop_
_entity_poly.entity_id
_entity_poly.type
_entity_poly.pdbx_seq_one_letter_code
_entity_poly.pdbx_strand_id
1 'polypeptide(L)'
;MLKSYIDPVEKAEANRKTWKLMVEGLLLGGTGLGVLALIFEIAADAFSVAAYQTLLAIHGAGGYHQIAIWAFIVLSVLLFFGIVPAYKAGAYLRPNAGGSGPMVEAIGPPWLRWLSWVGTSLFFLDAILTIIISSISAADVTMLVLPELAPYRILLAEMFAFFIMVVLVAMGPKRAVPLFLIGGGAFTLFTLVALTLVGGAAATSPQWAFLTEGIVRRLEASGVVENVIRAQQDMSALGTVVFFQLFFRSMSSAMLGFSGYEVIPASGKHAARPKWKVISLALTLAAVFLIGTGVVQLYAAQRWDIPATEGYSTLLIEYEIVAAQVLGDGVTPDQAIPTDADRTAAEEIYQSLPAQHAAAELRGETDHPAGELSQLPQQDFVASVSQDIAVARGINQAINGTFGESFLLIAGTLLSIILLLAQGGGYVGGAAVAANAARLGRLPAFFTEDRIGIGVIWGISALLIPIIREVVVVEAYYAFGFVSAFIITSTTVFFVRNDVLEKRGIAPGSAEARSLKFAGFRGMVASYIMGGVLVTQKTDALVVIAAAGISITLFQIFIANGGFKRKPDKEAPPAFPPGTDKLTYEMGIQRALDHARQRGIVDALEELIESGALAKFNVGPERIRRLAYYLYNIDTDLFKFNGHRHLEHEHEHIEEPNLELEATYQAAYNQRNQIARRIEDFSHYGIFMFIQNYHVNWIAPDLGRDGSVVQKAMLDMLFPLTPHEEIWEEYCQFKPKRQPEPIWQFSRQRYLWAKDQWPNLSGRITTIWTLQDFNLIPKDIDVKMVITVADGKQYRHVKIHSTPAEDGDA
;
A
#
# COMPACT_ATOMS: atom_id res chain seq x y z
N MET A 1 -34.36 -8.86 -12.21
CA MET A 1 -33.84 -9.22 -10.87
C MET A 1 -32.32 -9.05 -10.88
N LEU A 2 -31.76 -8.33 -9.90
CA LEU A 2 -30.31 -8.23 -9.73
C LEU A 2 -29.79 -9.58 -9.22
N LYS A 3 -28.89 -10.21 -9.98
CA LYS A 3 -28.25 -11.49 -9.61
C LYS A 3 -26.85 -11.21 -9.05
N SER A 4 -26.39 -12.01 -8.10
CA SER A 4 -25.03 -11.90 -7.55
C SER A 4 -24.00 -12.04 -8.68
N TYR A 5 -23.08 -11.09 -8.80
CA TYR A 5 -21.96 -11.16 -9.75
C TYR A 5 -20.80 -12.03 -9.27
N ILE A 6 -20.83 -12.45 -8.00
CA ILE A 6 -19.85 -13.35 -7.41
C ILE A 6 -20.27 -14.79 -7.74
N ASP A 7 -19.33 -15.59 -8.23
CA ASP A 7 -19.53 -17.00 -8.52
C ASP A 7 -20.04 -17.75 -7.26
N PRO A 8 -21.10 -18.57 -7.38
CA PRO A 8 -21.71 -19.24 -6.23
C PRO A 8 -20.81 -20.28 -5.56
N VAL A 9 -19.95 -20.96 -6.33
CA VAL A 9 -18.99 -21.95 -5.81
C VAL A 9 -17.89 -21.22 -5.07
N GLU A 10 -17.31 -20.19 -5.68
CA GLU A 10 -16.27 -19.35 -5.06
C GLU A 10 -16.81 -18.70 -3.77
N LYS A 11 -18.04 -18.20 -3.79
CA LYS A 11 -18.71 -17.63 -2.62
C LYS A 11 -18.88 -18.66 -1.50
N ALA A 12 -19.29 -19.89 -1.82
CA ALA A 12 -19.46 -20.94 -0.82
C ALA A 12 -18.12 -21.32 -0.17
N GLU A 13 -17.06 -21.45 -0.95
CA GLU A 13 -15.72 -21.75 -0.45
C GLU A 13 -15.17 -20.60 0.41
N ALA A 14 -15.26 -19.37 -0.08
CA ALA A 14 -14.84 -18.18 0.64
C ALA A 14 -15.62 -18.03 1.97
N ASN A 15 -16.92 -18.36 1.97
CA ASN A 15 -17.74 -18.33 3.17
C ASN A 15 -17.27 -19.33 4.23
N ARG A 16 -16.89 -20.56 3.83
CA ARG A 16 -16.33 -21.57 4.76
C ARG A 16 -15.02 -21.10 5.40
N LYS A 17 -14.19 -20.38 4.65
CA LYS A 17 -12.90 -19.85 5.13
C LYS A 17 -13.04 -18.58 5.99
N THR A 18 -14.21 -17.92 6.01
CA THR A 18 -14.40 -16.60 6.64
C THR A 18 -13.90 -16.54 8.07
N TRP A 19 -14.23 -17.52 8.92
CA TRP A 19 -13.81 -17.48 10.34
C TRP A 19 -12.29 -17.48 10.50
N LYS A 20 -11.59 -18.31 9.72
CA LYS A 20 -10.13 -18.33 9.68
C LYS A 20 -9.58 -16.97 9.18
N LEU A 21 -10.16 -16.45 8.10
CA LEU A 21 -9.76 -15.17 7.50
C LEU A 21 -10.01 -13.95 8.41
N MET A 22 -10.94 -14.05 9.36
CA MET A 22 -11.16 -12.97 10.33
C MET A 22 -9.92 -12.73 11.19
N VAL A 23 -9.26 -13.81 11.62
CA VAL A 23 -8.16 -13.78 12.60
C VAL A 23 -6.78 -13.97 11.96
N GLU A 24 -6.72 -14.38 10.69
CA GLU A 24 -5.46 -14.56 9.97
C GLU A 24 -4.61 -13.27 9.98
N GLY A 25 -3.29 -13.39 10.21
CA GLY A 25 -2.39 -12.25 10.27
C GLY A 25 -2.42 -11.43 11.56
N LEU A 26 -3.31 -11.72 12.53
CA LEU A 26 -3.26 -11.12 13.89
C LEU A 26 -2.22 -11.78 14.80
N LEU A 27 -2.01 -13.08 14.64
CA LEU A 27 -0.96 -13.84 15.32
C LEU A 27 0.05 -14.22 14.26
N LEU A 28 1.29 -13.71 14.35
CA LEU A 28 2.39 -13.88 13.39
C LEU A 28 2.37 -15.25 12.68
N GLY A 29 1.75 -15.30 11.49
CA GLY A 29 1.53 -16.52 10.71
C GLY A 29 0.28 -16.42 9.81
N GLY A 30 0.41 -16.83 8.54
CA GLY A 30 -0.69 -16.85 7.57
C GLY A 30 -0.26 -16.48 6.14
N THR A 31 -1.20 -16.54 5.20
CA THR A 31 -1.01 -16.19 3.78
C THR A 31 -1.05 -14.68 3.51
N GLY A 32 -1.40 -13.87 4.51
CA GLY A 32 -1.51 -12.41 4.44
C GLY A 32 -2.29 -11.81 5.62
N LEU A 33 -2.66 -10.53 5.50
CA LEU A 33 -3.50 -9.79 6.44
C LEU A 33 -4.96 -10.23 6.35
N GLY A 34 -5.51 -10.75 7.44
CA GLY A 34 -6.93 -11.06 7.57
C GLY A 34 -7.81 -9.82 7.74
N VAL A 35 -9.10 -10.06 7.95
CA VAL A 35 -10.12 -9.00 7.97
C VAL A 35 -9.92 -8.05 9.14
N LEU A 36 -9.70 -8.58 10.36
CA LEU A 36 -9.47 -7.73 11.53
C LEU A 36 -8.16 -6.95 11.43
N ALA A 37 -7.13 -7.54 10.80
CA ALA A 37 -5.86 -6.86 10.61
C ALA A 37 -6.03 -5.62 9.70
N LEU A 38 -6.75 -5.78 8.58
CA LEU A 38 -7.12 -4.63 7.74
C LEU A 38 -8.00 -3.62 8.50
N ILE A 39 -8.97 -4.08 9.30
CA ILE A 39 -9.80 -3.18 10.12
C ILE A 39 -8.96 -2.39 11.12
N PHE A 40 -7.96 -2.99 11.75
CA PHE A 40 -7.10 -2.28 12.71
C PHE A 40 -6.18 -1.27 12.03
N GLU A 41 -5.72 -1.57 10.81
CA GLU A 41 -5.00 -0.62 9.95
C GLU A 41 -5.89 0.57 9.58
N ILE A 42 -7.15 0.31 9.19
CA ILE A 42 -8.15 1.35 8.88
C ILE A 42 -8.53 2.13 10.12
N ALA A 43 -8.73 1.45 11.25
CA ALA A 43 -9.07 2.10 12.49
C ALA A 43 -8.00 3.12 12.85
N ALA A 44 -6.73 2.83 12.57
CA ALA A 44 -5.68 3.83 12.76
C ALA A 44 -5.90 5.10 11.94
N ASP A 45 -6.09 4.94 10.64
CA ASP A 45 -6.24 6.06 9.71
C ASP A 45 -7.60 6.78 9.87
N ALA A 46 -8.68 6.02 9.87
CA ALA A 46 -10.05 6.53 9.93
C ALA A 46 -10.44 7.06 11.32
N PHE A 47 -9.97 6.52 12.45
CA PHE A 47 -10.27 7.13 13.76
C PHE A 47 -9.50 8.39 14.05
N SER A 48 -8.27 8.48 13.53
CA SER A 48 -7.49 9.70 13.67
C SER A 48 -8.31 10.92 13.22
N VAL A 49 -9.11 10.72 12.17
CA VAL A 49 -10.01 11.72 11.61
C VAL A 49 -11.43 11.63 12.20
N ALA A 50 -11.95 10.44 12.53
CA ALA A 50 -13.29 10.27 13.11
C ALA A 50 -13.42 10.87 14.51
N ALA A 51 -12.35 10.91 15.31
CA ALA A 51 -12.34 11.62 16.60
C ALA A 51 -12.68 13.12 16.43
N TYR A 52 -12.28 13.71 15.30
CA TYR A 52 -12.61 15.09 14.93
C TYR A 52 -13.87 15.19 14.05
N GLN A 53 -14.37 14.10 13.47
CA GLN A 53 -15.51 14.13 12.56
C GLN A 53 -16.77 14.72 13.21
N THR A 54 -17.05 14.36 14.46
CA THR A 54 -18.21 14.88 15.21
C THR A 54 -18.07 16.38 15.46
N LEU A 55 -16.89 16.80 15.91
CA LEU A 55 -16.53 18.21 16.09
C LEU A 55 -16.70 19.00 14.78
N LEU A 56 -16.14 18.49 13.69
CA LEU A 56 -16.17 19.13 12.38
C LEU A 56 -17.59 19.19 11.79
N ALA A 57 -18.40 18.17 12.04
CA ALA A 57 -19.81 18.16 11.66
C ALA A 57 -20.59 19.27 12.41
N ILE A 58 -20.39 19.41 13.72
CA ILE A 58 -21.02 20.45 14.55
C ILE A 58 -20.49 21.85 14.16
N HIS A 59 -19.19 21.98 13.96
CA HIS A 59 -18.54 23.21 13.50
C HIS A 59 -19.13 23.66 12.15
N GLY A 60 -19.18 22.77 11.16
CA GLY A 60 -19.73 23.07 9.84
C GLY A 60 -21.23 23.36 9.87
N ALA A 61 -21.94 22.80 10.85
CA ALA A 61 -23.35 23.08 11.10
C ALA A 61 -23.57 24.40 11.85
N GLY A 62 -22.53 25.14 12.26
CA GLY A 62 -22.67 26.37 13.03
C GLY A 62 -23.14 26.14 14.46
N GLY A 63 -22.75 25.02 15.07
CA GLY A 63 -23.17 24.63 16.43
C GLY A 63 -24.51 23.91 16.50
N TYR A 64 -25.23 23.75 15.38
CA TYR A 64 -26.53 23.07 15.36
C TYR A 64 -26.38 21.53 15.24
N HIS A 65 -26.47 20.80 16.36
CA HIS A 65 -26.34 19.32 16.36
C HIS A 65 -27.34 18.61 15.44
N GLN A 66 -28.58 19.11 15.33
CA GLN A 66 -29.58 18.48 14.47
C GLN A 66 -29.18 18.53 13.00
N ILE A 67 -28.65 19.67 12.53
CA ILE A 67 -28.16 19.82 11.15
C ILE A 67 -26.97 18.89 10.93
N ALA A 68 -26.05 18.81 11.91
CA ALA A 68 -24.91 17.91 11.87
C ALA A 68 -25.33 16.42 11.77
N ILE A 69 -26.34 16.01 12.54
CA ILE A 69 -26.89 14.64 12.49
C ILE A 69 -27.52 14.36 11.12
N TRP A 70 -28.32 15.26 10.57
CA TRP A 70 -28.91 15.08 9.24
C TRP A 70 -27.84 14.96 8.16
N ALA A 71 -26.83 15.83 8.18
CA ALA A 71 -25.70 15.79 7.27
C ALA A 71 -24.97 14.44 7.36
N PHE A 72 -24.69 13.97 8.58
CA PHE A 72 -24.04 12.69 8.83
C PHE A 72 -24.88 11.48 8.37
N ILE A 73 -26.20 11.51 8.55
CA ILE A 73 -27.11 10.45 8.07
C ILE A 73 -27.03 10.34 6.54
N VAL A 74 -27.14 11.46 5.83
CA VAL A 74 -27.07 11.47 4.36
C VAL A 74 -25.71 10.94 3.91
N LEU A 75 -24.62 11.42 4.50
CA LEU A 75 -23.27 10.93 4.25
C LEU A 75 -23.11 9.42 4.49
N SER A 76 -23.67 8.90 5.59
CA SER A 76 -23.66 7.48 5.92
C SER A 76 -24.40 6.64 4.88
N VAL A 77 -25.54 7.14 4.37
CA VAL A 77 -26.29 6.50 3.29
C VAL A 77 -25.48 6.49 1.98
N LEU A 78 -24.87 7.62 1.62
CA LEU A 78 -24.02 7.72 0.42
C LEU A 78 -22.83 6.76 0.48
N LEU A 79 -22.17 6.66 1.64
CA LEU A 79 -21.09 5.72 1.88
C LEU A 79 -21.59 4.27 1.76
N PHE A 80 -22.54 3.86 2.61
CA PHE A 80 -22.93 2.46 2.77
C PHE A 80 -23.64 1.87 1.54
N PHE A 81 -24.52 2.64 0.89
CA PHE A 81 -25.30 2.17 -0.25
C PHE A 81 -24.69 2.55 -1.61
N GLY A 82 -23.78 3.53 -1.64
CA GLY A 82 -23.09 4.00 -2.84
C GLY A 82 -21.65 3.49 -2.94
N ILE A 83 -20.77 4.06 -2.13
CA ILE A 83 -19.32 3.84 -2.21
C ILE A 83 -18.93 2.39 -1.90
N VAL A 84 -19.43 1.82 -0.79
CA VAL A 84 -19.06 0.45 -0.35
C VAL A 84 -19.32 -0.60 -1.44
N PRO A 85 -20.50 -0.65 -2.08
CA PRO A 85 -20.73 -1.57 -3.20
C PRO A 85 -19.77 -1.41 -4.38
N ALA A 86 -19.42 -0.18 -4.75
CA ALA A 86 -18.50 0.08 -5.87
C ALA A 86 -17.11 -0.46 -5.56
N TYR A 87 -16.60 -0.19 -4.36
CA TYR A 87 -15.31 -0.69 -3.89
C TYR A 87 -15.26 -2.22 -3.78
N LYS A 88 -16.34 -2.85 -3.31
CA LYS A 88 -16.47 -4.33 -3.30
C LYS A 88 -16.41 -4.93 -4.71
N ALA A 89 -17.07 -4.29 -5.68
CA ALA A 89 -17.05 -4.71 -7.07
C ALA A 89 -15.64 -4.57 -7.66
N GLY A 90 -14.94 -3.45 -7.42
CA GLY A 90 -13.55 -3.25 -7.81
C GLY A 90 -12.62 -4.31 -7.23
N ALA A 91 -12.73 -4.57 -5.92
CA ALA A 91 -11.94 -5.60 -5.22
C ALA A 91 -12.22 -7.02 -5.73
N TYR A 92 -13.45 -7.33 -6.15
CA TYR A 92 -13.78 -8.61 -6.77
C TYR A 92 -13.13 -8.77 -8.14
N LEU A 93 -13.16 -7.71 -8.98
CA LEU A 93 -12.53 -7.74 -10.30
C LEU A 93 -11.00 -7.85 -10.19
N ARG A 94 -10.38 -6.97 -9.42
CA ARG A 94 -8.91 -6.87 -9.28
C ARG A 94 -8.51 -6.50 -7.83
N PRO A 95 -8.37 -7.48 -6.93
CA PRO A 95 -7.99 -7.23 -5.54
C PRO A 95 -6.54 -6.76 -5.36
N ASN A 96 -5.68 -6.92 -6.37
CA ASN A 96 -4.27 -6.54 -6.33
C ASN A 96 -3.97 -5.15 -6.91
N ALA A 97 -5.00 -4.39 -7.34
CA ALA A 97 -4.77 -3.14 -8.05
C ALA A 97 -4.03 -2.09 -7.19
N GLY A 98 -4.23 -2.04 -5.87
CA GLY A 98 -3.41 -1.20 -4.98
C GLY A 98 -3.73 0.30 -5.04
N GLY A 99 -5.00 0.68 -5.18
CA GLY A 99 -5.50 2.07 -5.12
C GLY A 99 -6.35 2.49 -6.32
N SER A 100 -6.95 3.69 -6.25
CA SER A 100 -7.88 4.21 -7.27
C SER A 100 -7.23 4.39 -8.65
N GLY A 101 -6.04 5.00 -8.73
CA GLY A 101 -5.30 5.21 -9.99
C GLY A 101 -4.87 3.92 -10.71
N PRO A 102 -4.16 2.99 -10.04
CA PRO A 102 -3.84 1.68 -10.61
C PRO A 102 -5.05 0.84 -11.02
N MET A 103 -6.18 0.98 -10.31
CA MET A 103 -7.41 0.28 -10.67
C MET A 103 -7.93 0.71 -12.05
N VAL A 104 -7.78 1.98 -12.42
CA VAL A 104 -8.10 2.47 -13.77
C VAL A 104 -7.29 1.72 -14.83
N GLU A 105 -5.99 1.52 -14.61
CA GLU A 105 -5.13 0.80 -15.56
C GLU A 105 -5.52 -0.67 -15.68
N ALA A 106 -5.85 -1.29 -14.55
CA ALA A 106 -6.16 -2.70 -14.47
C ALA A 106 -7.49 -3.05 -15.14
N ILE A 107 -8.57 -2.32 -14.82
CA ILE A 107 -9.94 -2.68 -15.21
C ILE A 107 -10.67 -1.64 -16.06
N GLY A 108 -10.15 -0.43 -16.14
CA GLY A 108 -10.76 0.69 -16.86
C GLY A 108 -10.57 0.63 -18.37
N PRO A 109 -11.48 1.26 -19.14
CA PRO A 109 -11.36 1.41 -20.58
C PRO A 109 -10.24 2.40 -20.96
N PRO A 110 -9.66 2.30 -22.19
CA PRO A 110 -8.53 3.14 -22.60
C PRO A 110 -8.77 4.65 -22.45
N TRP A 111 -9.98 5.11 -22.73
CA TRP A 111 -10.36 6.52 -22.64
C TRP A 111 -10.39 7.06 -21.19
N LEU A 112 -10.43 6.20 -20.17
CA LEU A 112 -10.34 6.59 -18.77
C LEU A 112 -8.89 6.61 -18.23
N ARG A 113 -7.89 6.11 -18.97
CA ARG A 113 -6.51 5.99 -18.48
C ARG A 113 -5.90 7.30 -17.97
N TRP A 114 -6.30 8.45 -18.52
CA TRP A 114 -5.82 9.75 -18.03
C TRP A 114 -6.18 9.99 -16.55
N LEU A 115 -7.31 9.42 -16.06
CA LEU A 115 -7.68 9.46 -14.64
C LEU A 115 -6.69 8.70 -13.76
N SER A 116 -5.97 7.70 -14.29
CA SER A 116 -4.93 7.01 -13.53
C SER A 116 -3.83 7.97 -13.10
N TRP A 117 -3.42 8.88 -13.99
CA TRP A 117 -2.36 9.86 -13.73
C TRP A 117 -2.79 10.84 -12.63
N VAL A 118 -4.01 11.36 -12.76
CA VAL A 118 -4.61 12.27 -11.77
C VAL A 118 -4.79 11.56 -10.43
N GLY A 119 -5.33 10.34 -10.42
CA GLY A 119 -5.52 9.54 -9.21
C GLY A 119 -4.21 9.24 -8.48
N THR A 120 -3.15 8.87 -9.21
CA THR A 120 -1.81 8.69 -8.63
C THR A 120 -1.28 9.98 -7.99
N SER A 121 -1.44 11.13 -8.67
CA SER A 121 -1.00 12.43 -8.13
C SER A 121 -1.76 12.83 -6.87
N LEU A 122 -3.09 12.70 -6.90
CA LEU A 122 -3.95 13.08 -5.77
C LEU A 122 -3.75 12.17 -4.58
N PHE A 123 -3.54 10.86 -4.78
CA PHE A 123 -3.19 9.95 -3.69
C PHE A 123 -1.83 10.27 -3.06
N PHE A 124 -0.85 10.67 -3.87
CA PHE A 124 0.45 11.09 -3.32
C PHE A 124 0.33 12.35 -2.46
N LEU A 125 -0.51 13.30 -2.89
CA LEU A 125 -0.84 14.49 -2.10
C LEU A 125 -1.61 14.13 -0.82
N ASP A 126 -2.59 13.23 -0.93
CA ASP A 126 -3.38 12.69 0.18
C ASP A 126 -2.46 12.10 1.26
N ALA A 127 -1.49 11.26 0.87
CA ALA A 127 -0.50 10.69 1.78
C ALA A 127 0.33 11.74 2.54
N ILE A 128 0.73 12.83 1.87
CA ILE A 128 1.45 13.94 2.50
C ILE A 128 0.55 14.64 3.53
N LEU A 129 -0.70 14.91 3.15
CA LEU A 129 -1.69 15.59 4.00
C LEU A 129 -2.07 14.73 5.21
N THR A 130 -2.20 13.41 5.06
CA THR A 130 -2.40 12.47 6.17
C THR A 130 -1.29 12.61 7.21
N ILE A 131 -0.02 12.61 6.78
CA ILE A 131 1.11 12.76 7.71
C ILE A 131 1.03 14.09 8.46
N ILE A 132 0.70 15.19 7.77
CA ILE A 132 0.59 16.52 8.37
C ILE A 132 -0.54 16.55 9.41
N ILE A 133 -1.76 16.14 9.03
CA ILE A 133 -2.93 16.10 9.93
C ILE A 133 -2.62 15.24 11.14
N SER A 134 -2.18 13.99 10.91
CA SER A 134 -1.91 13.05 11.98
C SER A 134 -0.80 13.51 12.91
N SER A 135 0.21 14.23 12.42
CA SER A 135 1.31 14.77 13.25
C SER A 135 0.86 15.94 14.12
N ILE A 136 0.11 16.87 13.55
CA ILE A 136 -0.42 18.03 14.28
C ILE A 136 -1.44 17.56 15.31
N SER A 137 -2.39 16.71 14.92
CA SER A 137 -3.38 16.16 15.84
C SER A 137 -2.75 15.30 16.95
N ALA A 138 -1.69 14.53 16.67
CA ALA A 138 -0.97 13.80 17.71
C ALA A 138 -0.28 14.76 18.70
N ALA A 139 0.29 15.87 18.20
CA ALA A 139 0.84 16.92 19.05
C ALA A 139 -0.25 17.56 19.92
N ASP A 140 -1.41 17.88 19.33
CA ASP A 140 -2.58 18.44 20.03
C ASP A 140 -3.02 17.56 21.18
N VAL A 141 -3.22 16.26 20.93
CA VAL A 141 -3.62 15.30 21.98
C VAL A 141 -2.53 15.14 23.04
N THR A 142 -1.26 15.19 22.67
CA THR A 142 -0.15 15.07 23.63
C THR A 142 -0.10 16.27 24.57
N MET A 143 -0.40 17.48 24.08
CA MET A 143 -0.48 18.69 24.89
C MET A 143 -1.65 18.64 25.89
N LEU A 144 -2.65 17.78 25.70
CA LEU A 144 -3.72 17.55 26.68
C LEU A 144 -3.22 16.84 27.93
N VAL A 145 -2.23 15.95 27.76
CA VAL A 145 -1.59 15.23 28.87
C VAL A 145 -0.41 16.02 29.42
N LEU A 146 0.31 16.74 28.56
CA LEU A 146 1.52 17.50 28.87
C LEU A 146 1.43 18.94 28.33
N PRO A 147 0.64 19.82 28.98
CA PRO A 147 0.37 21.19 28.49
C PRO A 147 1.61 22.07 28.42
N GLU A 148 2.66 21.74 29.18
CA GLU A 148 3.96 22.44 29.14
C GLU A 148 4.63 22.42 27.75
N LEU A 149 4.22 21.49 26.87
CA LEU A 149 4.75 21.36 25.51
C LEU A 149 4.08 22.29 24.50
N ALA A 150 3.07 23.09 24.90
CA ALA A 150 2.35 24.00 23.99
C ALA A 150 3.25 24.92 23.14
N PRO A 151 4.31 25.56 23.68
CA PRO A 151 5.22 26.39 22.88
C PRO A 151 5.98 25.61 21.80
N TYR A 152 6.07 24.29 21.93
CA TYR A 152 6.81 23.39 21.05
C TYR A 152 5.90 22.56 20.14
N ARG A 153 4.60 22.90 20.03
CA ARG A 153 3.60 22.16 19.23
C ARG A 153 4.10 21.73 17.85
N ILE A 154 4.63 22.68 17.06
CA ILE A 154 5.10 22.43 15.69
C ILE A 154 6.34 21.53 15.68
N LEU A 155 7.29 21.76 16.60
CA LEU A 155 8.49 20.94 16.73
C LEU A 155 8.13 19.50 17.13
N LEU A 156 7.13 19.33 17.99
CA LEU A 156 6.61 18.03 18.40
C LEU A 156 5.99 17.28 17.22
N ALA A 157 5.18 17.96 16.40
CA ALA A 157 4.61 17.40 15.18
C ALA A 157 5.70 16.95 14.19
N GLU A 158 6.75 17.75 13.97
CA GLU A 158 7.89 17.37 13.13
C GLU A 158 8.66 16.16 13.69
N MET A 159 8.91 16.13 15.01
CA MET A 159 9.55 15.00 15.67
C MET A 159 8.73 13.71 15.50
N PHE A 160 7.41 13.79 15.61
CA PHE A 160 6.52 12.65 15.41
C PHE A 160 6.59 12.12 13.97
N ALA A 161 6.48 13.01 12.98
CA ALA A 161 6.64 12.65 11.57
C ALA A 161 7.99 11.99 11.30
N PHE A 162 9.07 12.54 11.87
CA PHE A 162 10.42 11.99 11.76
C PHE A 162 10.57 10.62 12.43
N PHE A 163 10.03 10.46 13.64
CA PHE A 163 10.11 9.21 14.40
C PHE A 163 9.49 8.04 13.64
N ILE A 164 8.26 8.20 13.13
CA ILE A 164 7.59 7.15 12.36
C ILE A 164 8.35 6.83 11.08
N MET A 165 8.86 7.84 10.38
CA MET A 165 9.70 7.66 9.20
C MET A 165 10.95 6.81 9.52
N VAL A 166 11.69 7.13 10.58
CA VAL A 166 12.90 6.39 10.99
C VAL A 166 12.57 4.94 11.32
N VAL A 167 11.49 4.70 12.07
CA VAL A 167 11.03 3.34 12.40
C VAL A 167 10.73 2.55 11.12
N LEU A 168 10.00 3.13 10.18
CA LEU A 168 9.65 2.48 8.91
C LEU A 168 10.86 2.21 8.02
N VAL A 169 11.81 3.14 7.93
CA VAL A 169 13.04 2.96 7.14
C VAL A 169 13.95 1.91 7.77
N ALA A 170 14.14 1.95 9.09
CA ALA A 170 15.02 1.05 9.83
C ALA A 170 14.48 -0.39 9.90
N MET A 171 13.21 -0.56 10.29
CA MET A 171 12.59 -1.89 10.42
C MET A 171 12.12 -2.44 9.06
N GLY A 172 11.81 -1.55 8.11
CA GLY A 172 11.13 -1.89 6.86
C GLY A 172 9.60 -2.00 7.06
N PRO A 173 8.79 -1.63 6.06
CA PRO A 173 7.32 -1.62 6.18
C PRO A 173 6.75 -2.94 6.68
N LYS A 174 7.21 -4.07 6.14
CA LYS A 174 6.71 -5.41 6.49
C LYS A 174 6.88 -5.78 7.97
N ARG A 175 7.97 -5.35 8.61
CA ARG A 175 8.24 -5.69 10.02
C ARG A 175 7.58 -4.72 11.00
N ALA A 176 7.21 -3.53 10.53
CA ALA A 176 6.51 -2.54 11.34
C ALA A 176 4.99 -2.82 11.40
N VAL A 177 4.40 -3.48 10.39
CA VAL A 177 2.97 -3.84 10.33
C VAL A 177 2.41 -4.44 11.64
N PRO A 178 3.04 -5.43 12.28
CA PRO A 178 2.54 -5.98 13.55
C PRO A 178 2.42 -4.93 14.67
N LEU A 179 3.31 -3.93 14.71
CA LEU A 179 3.23 -2.83 15.69
C LEU A 179 1.98 -1.98 15.44
N PHE A 180 1.70 -1.64 14.18
CA PHE A 180 0.49 -0.92 13.77
C PHE A 180 -0.78 -1.71 14.11
N LEU A 181 -0.77 -3.03 13.93
CA LEU A 181 -1.92 -3.91 14.23
C LEU A 181 -2.23 -3.98 15.73
N ILE A 182 -1.20 -4.06 16.59
CA ILE A 182 -1.39 -4.11 18.03
C ILE A 182 -1.98 -2.78 18.53
N GLY A 183 -1.42 -1.65 18.11
CA GLY A 183 -1.93 -0.33 18.50
C GLY A 183 -3.34 -0.07 17.97
N GLY A 184 -3.59 -0.33 16.68
CA GLY A 184 -4.92 -0.21 16.08
C GLY A 184 -5.97 -1.12 16.71
N GLY A 185 -5.59 -2.36 17.04
CA GLY A 185 -6.47 -3.31 17.72
C GLY A 185 -6.81 -2.89 19.14
N ALA A 186 -5.82 -2.47 19.92
CA ALA A 186 -6.03 -1.98 21.29
C ALA A 186 -6.94 -0.76 21.32
N PHE A 187 -6.70 0.23 20.44
CA PHE A 187 -7.54 1.42 20.32
C PHE A 187 -8.97 1.10 19.87
N THR A 188 -9.13 0.22 18.88
CA THR A 188 -10.45 -0.18 18.38
C THR A 188 -11.28 -0.83 19.49
N LEU A 189 -10.67 -1.75 20.25
CA LEU A 189 -11.34 -2.43 21.36
C LEU A 189 -11.69 -1.44 22.48
N PHE A 190 -10.76 -0.57 22.85
CA PHE A 190 -10.98 0.48 23.85
C PHE A 190 -12.15 1.37 23.43
N THR A 191 -12.16 1.85 22.18
CA THR A 191 -13.17 2.78 21.67
C THR A 191 -14.55 2.14 21.62
N LEU A 192 -14.66 0.86 21.27
CA LEU A 192 -15.93 0.13 21.34
C LEU A 192 -16.51 0.09 22.74
N VAL A 193 -15.68 -0.21 23.75
CA VAL A 193 -16.12 -0.22 25.15
C VAL A 193 -16.47 1.19 25.61
N ALA A 194 -15.60 2.17 25.35
CA ALA A 194 -15.79 3.55 25.75
C ALA A 194 -17.06 4.16 25.13
N LEU A 195 -17.30 3.97 23.82
CA LEU A 195 -18.50 4.48 23.16
C LEU A 195 -19.77 3.75 23.60
N THR A 196 -19.68 2.47 23.97
CA THR A 196 -20.84 1.78 24.57
C THR A 196 -21.23 2.42 25.90
N LEU A 197 -20.23 2.79 26.73
CA LEU A 197 -20.47 3.51 27.98
C LEU A 197 -21.04 4.91 27.72
N VAL A 198 -20.43 5.68 26.82
CA VAL A 198 -20.89 7.02 26.42
C VAL A 198 -22.33 6.97 25.91
N GLY A 199 -22.63 6.10 24.93
CA GLY A 199 -23.96 5.99 24.35
C GLY A 199 -25.02 5.53 25.35
N GLY A 200 -24.68 4.59 26.23
CA GLY A 200 -25.55 4.16 27.32
C GLY A 200 -25.83 5.29 28.30
N ALA A 201 -24.79 5.96 28.78
CA ALA A 201 -24.88 7.10 29.68
C ALA A 201 -25.68 8.27 29.09
N ALA A 202 -25.43 8.65 27.84
CA ALA A 202 -26.16 9.72 27.16
C ALA A 202 -27.65 9.39 27.00
N ALA A 203 -28.01 8.10 26.87
CA ALA A 203 -29.39 7.67 26.79
C ALA A 203 -30.09 7.64 28.16
N THR A 204 -29.41 7.24 29.23
CA THR A 204 -30.00 7.11 30.58
C THR A 204 -29.93 8.39 31.40
N SER A 205 -28.96 9.25 31.11
CA SER A 205 -28.55 10.37 31.96
C SER A 205 -28.33 11.67 31.17
N PRO A 206 -29.37 12.18 30.47
CA PRO A 206 -29.26 13.44 29.73
C PRO A 206 -28.99 14.65 30.63
N GLN A 207 -29.31 14.57 31.92
CA GLN A 207 -29.09 15.64 32.88
C GLN A 207 -27.62 16.00 33.11
N TRP A 208 -26.66 15.19 32.67
CA TRP A 208 -25.21 15.47 32.83
C TRP A 208 -24.68 16.58 31.91
N ALA A 209 -25.52 17.15 31.05
CA ALA A 209 -25.18 18.28 30.18
C ALA A 209 -24.56 19.47 30.92
N PHE A 210 -24.88 19.68 32.21
CA PHE A 210 -24.31 20.77 33.01
C PHE A 210 -22.77 20.70 33.17
N LEU A 211 -22.17 19.51 33.02
CA LEU A 211 -20.72 19.34 33.11
C LEU A 211 -19.99 19.92 31.89
N THR A 212 -20.64 19.91 30.73
CA THR A 212 -20.06 20.34 29.46
C THR A 212 -19.51 21.75 29.54
N GLU A 213 -20.29 22.69 30.10
CA GLU A 213 -19.89 24.11 30.20
C GLU A 213 -18.61 24.29 31.02
N GLY A 214 -18.51 23.60 32.16
CA GLY A 214 -17.33 23.66 33.02
C GLY A 214 -16.09 23.02 32.39
N ILE A 215 -16.25 21.93 31.64
CA ILE A 215 -15.14 21.29 30.90
C ILE A 215 -14.63 22.24 29.80
N VAL A 216 -15.52 22.77 28.97
CA VAL A 216 -15.16 23.61 27.82
C VAL A 216 -14.45 24.88 28.30
N ARG A 217 -15.00 25.57 29.31
CA ARG A 217 -14.37 26.79 29.83
C ARG A 217 -13.04 26.54 30.53
N ARG A 218 -12.88 25.41 31.21
CA ARG A 218 -11.56 24.99 31.74
C ARG A 218 -10.54 24.89 30.61
N LEU A 219 -10.94 24.32 29.47
CA LEU A 219 -10.07 24.16 28.30
C LEU A 219 -9.74 25.51 27.63
N GLU A 220 -10.73 26.41 27.50
CA GLU A 220 -10.52 27.78 27.02
C GLU A 220 -9.56 28.56 27.94
N ALA A 221 -9.78 28.49 29.26
CA ALA A 221 -8.94 29.17 30.26
C ALA A 221 -7.49 28.66 30.28
N SER A 222 -7.27 27.37 30.00
CA SER A 222 -5.93 26.79 29.84
C SER A 222 -5.26 27.10 28.49
N GLY A 223 -5.95 27.80 27.58
CA GLY A 223 -5.47 28.06 26.23
C GLY A 223 -5.37 26.80 25.37
N VAL A 224 -6.09 25.74 25.72
CA VAL A 224 -6.12 24.46 25.00
C VAL A 224 -7.15 24.50 23.87
N VAL A 225 -8.25 25.20 24.09
CA VAL A 225 -9.27 25.47 23.06
C VAL A 225 -9.19 26.94 22.66
N GLU A 226 -8.92 27.19 21.39
CA GLU A 226 -8.80 28.55 20.85
C GLU A 226 -10.15 29.12 20.43
N ASN A 227 -11.04 28.30 19.84
CA ASN A 227 -12.36 28.71 19.37
C ASN A 227 -13.46 27.72 19.77
N VAL A 228 -14.59 28.24 20.26
CA VAL A 228 -15.80 27.47 20.58
C VAL A 228 -16.98 27.95 19.74
N ILE A 229 -17.60 27.04 19.00
CA ILE A 229 -18.77 27.36 18.17
C ILE A 229 -20.04 26.78 18.80
N ARG A 230 -21.01 27.69 19.01
CA ARG A 230 -22.33 27.41 19.57
C ARG A 230 -23.43 27.88 18.63
N ALA A 231 -24.60 27.26 18.72
CA ALA A 231 -25.79 27.72 18.02
C ALA A 231 -26.22 29.09 18.58
N GLN A 232 -26.27 30.13 17.74
CA GLN A 232 -26.58 31.50 18.17
C GLN A 232 -28.08 31.79 18.30
N GLN A 233 -28.94 31.00 17.67
CA GLN A 233 -30.40 31.18 17.64
C GLN A 233 -31.11 29.83 17.59
N ASP A 234 -32.39 29.78 17.95
CA ASP A 234 -33.20 28.56 17.78
C ASP A 234 -33.27 28.13 16.31
N MET A 235 -33.20 26.83 16.06
CA MET A 235 -33.22 26.27 14.70
C MET A 235 -34.50 26.66 13.92
N SER A 236 -35.61 26.89 14.63
CA SER A 236 -36.88 27.35 14.04
C SER A 236 -36.81 28.77 13.46
N ALA A 237 -35.82 29.56 13.85
CA ALA A 237 -35.56 30.89 13.32
C ALA A 237 -34.69 30.88 12.05
N LEU A 238 -34.08 29.73 11.71
CA LEU A 238 -33.26 29.62 10.50
C LEU A 238 -34.14 29.58 9.26
N GLY A 239 -33.88 30.50 8.32
CA GLY A 239 -34.45 30.43 6.98
C GLY A 239 -33.93 29.20 6.21
N THR A 240 -34.75 28.66 5.30
CA THR A 240 -34.43 27.45 4.51
C THR A 240 -33.07 27.52 3.80
N VAL A 241 -32.69 28.71 3.30
CA VAL A 241 -31.40 28.91 2.62
C VAL A 241 -30.22 28.72 3.57
N VAL A 242 -30.30 29.31 4.77
CA VAL A 242 -29.25 29.19 5.80
C VAL A 242 -29.15 27.75 6.29
N PHE A 243 -30.29 27.07 6.46
CA PHE A 243 -30.32 25.65 6.79
C PHE A 243 -29.53 24.81 5.77
N PHE A 244 -29.81 24.96 4.47
CA PHE A 244 -29.10 24.19 3.44
C PHE A 244 -27.62 24.55 3.35
N GLN A 245 -27.27 25.82 3.57
CA GLN A 245 -25.87 26.24 3.61
C GLN A 245 -25.11 25.56 4.76
N LEU A 246 -25.65 25.61 5.98
CA LEU A 246 -25.06 24.93 7.14
C LEU A 246 -25.04 23.41 6.98
N PHE A 247 -26.09 22.84 6.37
CA PHE A 247 -26.18 21.42 6.07
C PHE A 247 -25.06 20.98 5.11
N PHE A 248 -24.87 21.67 3.98
CA PHE A 248 -23.82 21.32 3.03
C PHE A 248 -22.42 21.58 3.59
N ARG A 249 -22.23 22.66 4.37
CA ARG A 249 -20.96 22.93 5.05
C ARG A 249 -20.64 21.81 6.05
N SER A 250 -21.60 21.42 6.89
CA SER A 250 -21.49 20.29 7.82
C SER A 250 -21.18 18.99 7.08
N MET A 251 -21.88 18.69 5.97
CA MET A 251 -21.55 17.54 5.13
C MET A 251 -20.10 17.60 4.64
N SER A 252 -19.65 18.73 4.09
CA SER A 252 -18.30 18.87 3.55
C SER A 252 -17.20 18.60 4.58
N SER A 253 -17.48 18.93 5.85
CA SER A 253 -16.56 18.74 6.97
C SER A 253 -16.61 17.33 7.54
N ALA A 254 -17.82 16.80 7.74
CA ALA A 254 -18.03 15.44 8.24
C ALA A 254 -17.56 14.35 7.26
N MET A 255 -17.41 14.65 5.96
CA MET A 255 -16.87 13.72 4.96
C MET A 255 -15.49 13.17 5.34
N LEU A 256 -14.69 13.96 6.07
CA LEU A 256 -13.34 13.60 6.45
C LEU A 256 -13.21 12.27 7.20
N GLY A 257 -14.18 11.93 8.05
CA GLY A 257 -14.15 10.67 8.80
C GLY A 257 -14.28 9.42 7.93
N PHE A 258 -14.47 9.57 6.61
CA PHE A 258 -14.49 8.46 5.66
C PHE A 258 -13.21 8.33 4.82
N SER A 259 -12.22 9.17 5.07
CA SER A 259 -10.96 9.22 4.31
C SER A 259 -10.18 7.90 4.30
N GLY A 260 -10.07 7.22 5.46
CA GLY A 260 -9.38 5.92 5.58
C GLY A 260 -10.00 4.76 4.79
N TYR A 261 -11.11 4.98 4.08
CA TYR A 261 -11.76 3.96 3.26
C TYR A 261 -10.99 3.64 1.97
N GLU A 262 -10.17 4.56 1.45
CA GLU A 262 -9.31 4.28 0.28
C GLU A 262 -8.10 3.39 0.63
N VAL A 263 -7.73 3.29 1.91
CA VAL A 263 -6.57 2.49 2.32
C VAL A 263 -6.84 0.98 2.21
N ILE A 264 -8.08 0.53 2.42
CA ILE A 264 -8.44 -0.92 2.41
C ILE A 264 -8.07 -1.61 1.10
N PRO A 265 -8.49 -1.07 -0.07
CA PRO A 265 -8.13 -1.65 -1.35
C PRO A 265 -6.66 -1.40 -1.72
N ALA A 266 -6.05 -0.32 -1.22
CA ALA A 266 -4.62 -0.04 -1.44
C ALA A 266 -3.74 -1.08 -0.72
N SER A 267 -4.07 -1.42 0.53
CA SER A 267 -3.42 -2.46 1.34
C SER A 267 -3.85 -3.88 0.95
N GLY A 268 -4.87 -4.02 0.09
CA GLY A 268 -5.39 -5.29 -0.42
C GLY A 268 -4.35 -6.21 -1.08
N LYS A 269 -3.22 -5.67 -1.56
CA LYS A 269 -2.07 -6.48 -2.04
C LYS A 269 -1.55 -7.46 -0.99
N HIS A 270 -1.64 -7.10 0.29
CA HIS A 270 -1.17 -7.90 1.43
C HIS A 270 -2.29 -8.73 2.08
N ALA A 271 -3.53 -8.67 1.58
CA ALA A 271 -4.65 -9.41 2.15
C ALA A 271 -4.50 -10.94 2.02
N ALA A 272 -5.02 -11.67 3.01
CA ALA A 272 -5.10 -13.12 3.02
C ALA A 272 -6.05 -13.64 1.92
N ARG A 273 -5.86 -14.89 1.49
CA ARG A 273 -6.61 -15.46 0.36
C ARG A 273 -7.89 -16.20 0.81
N PRO A 274 -9.04 -16.02 0.13
CA PRO A 274 -9.27 -15.18 -1.06
C PRO A 274 -9.36 -13.67 -0.76
N LYS A 275 -8.52 -12.87 -1.44
CA LYS A 275 -8.32 -11.44 -1.15
C LYS A 275 -9.59 -10.60 -1.26
N TRP A 276 -10.38 -10.82 -2.31
CA TRP A 276 -11.62 -10.05 -2.53
C TRP A 276 -12.60 -10.23 -1.37
N LYS A 277 -12.66 -11.42 -0.74
CA LYS A 277 -13.56 -11.71 0.38
C LYS A 277 -13.10 -10.96 1.62
N VAL A 278 -11.80 -10.98 1.89
CA VAL A 278 -11.18 -10.27 3.01
C VAL A 278 -11.41 -8.77 2.87
N ILE A 279 -11.09 -8.19 1.71
CA ILE A 279 -11.29 -6.77 1.42
C ILE A 279 -12.78 -6.40 1.50
N SER A 280 -13.68 -7.20 0.91
CA SER A 280 -15.12 -6.94 0.92
C SER A 280 -15.73 -6.95 2.33
N LEU A 281 -15.29 -7.88 3.18
CA LEU A 281 -15.77 -7.95 4.55
C LEU A 281 -15.18 -6.80 5.39
N ALA A 282 -13.90 -6.49 5.23
CA ALA A 282 -13.25 -5.36 5.88
C ALA A 282 -13.93 -4.03 5.50
N LEU A 283 -14.19 -3.79 4.21
CA LEU A 283 -14.97 -2.65 3.70
C LEU A 283 -16.34 -2.54 4.40
N THR A 284 -17.05 -3.66 4.56
CA THR A 284 -18.38 -3.65 5.20
C THR A 284 -18.29 -3.31 6.68
N LEU A 285 -17.40 -3.99 7.39
CA LEU A 285 -17.25 -3.84 8.84
C LEU A 285 -16.73 -2.44 9.17
N ALA A 286 -15.76 -1.92 8.42
CA ALA A 286 -15.27 -0.55 8.56
C ALA A 286 -16.39 0.48 8.38
N ALA A 287 -17.28 0.30 7.38
CA ALA A 287 -18.39 1.22 7.18
C ALA A 287 -19.42 1.16 8.32
N VAL A 288 -19.81 -0.05 8.76
CA VAL A 288 -20.72 -0.22 9.92
C VAL A 288 -20.12 0.41 11.16
N PHE A 289 -18.82 0.20 11.35
CA PHE A 289 -18.09 0.71 12.48
C PHE A 289 -18.01 2.23 12.49
N LEU A 290 -17.51 2.87 11.42
CA LEU A 290 -17.41 4.34 11.32
C LEU A 290 -18.77 5.04 11.44
N ILE A 291 -19.79 4.50 10.78
CA ILE A 291 -21.16 5.02 10.89
C ILE A 291 -21.65 4.86 12.33
N GLY A 292 -21.47 3.67 12.93
CA GLY A 292 -21.90 3.39 14.29
C GLY A 292 -21.25 4.31 15.32
N THR A 293 -19.92 4.50 15.23
CA THR A 293 -19.18 5.39 16.14
C THR A 293 -19.62 6.83 15.99
N GLY A 294 -19.79 7.33 14.76
CA GLY A 294 -20.21 8.72 14.55
C GLY A 294 -21.65 8.98 14.96
N VAL A 295 -22.57 8.02 14.78
CA VAL A 295 -23.95 8.14 15.30
C VAL A 295 -23.95 8.24 16.83
N VAL A 296 -23.20 7.37 17.52
CA VAL A 296 -23.16 7.37 18.99
C VAL A 296 -22.57 8.67 19.52
N GLN A 297 -21.48 9.15 18.94
CA GLN A 297 -20.85 10.42 19.31
C GLN A 297 -21.78 11.61 19.06
N LEU A 298 -22.33 11.78 17.84
CA LEU A 298 -23.25 12.88 17.55
C LEU A 298 -24.50 12.85 18.44
N TYR A 299 -25.00 11.65 18.77
CA TYR A 299 -26.10 11.50 19.71
C TYR A 299 -25.71 11.94 21.13
N ALA A 300 -24.55 11.53 21.63
CA ALA A 300 -24.06 11.94 22.94
C ALA A 300 -23.80 13.45 23.01
N ALA A 301 -23.12 14.00 22.00
CA ALA A 301 -22.88 15.43 21.85
C ALA A 301 -24.19 16.24 21.83
N GLN A 302 -25.23 15.76 21.14
CA GLN A 302 -26.55 16.40 21.17
C GLN A 302 -27.21 16.32 22.56
N ARG A 303 -27.10 15.17 23.24
CA ARG A 303 -27.74 14.95 24.54
C ARG A 303 -27.09 15.75 25.67
N TRP A 304 -25.79 15.96 25.60
CA TRP A 304 -25.02 16.71 26.59
C TRP A 304 -24.66 18.12 26.13
N ASP A 305 -25.24 18.59 25.01
CA ASP A 305 -25.06 19.93 24.44
C ASP A 305 -23.59 20.32 24.25
N ILE A 306 -22.78 19.39 23.74
CA ILE A 306 -21.34 19.60 23.58
C ILE A 306 -21.09 20.50 22.35
N PRO A 307 -20.46 21.68 22.51
CA PRO A 307 -20.17 22.57 21.38
C PRO A 307 -19.02 22.02 20.52
N ALA A 308 -18.81 22.62 19.35
CA ALA A 308 -17.60 22.34 18.58
C ALA A 308 -16.42 23.15 19.15
N THR A 309 -15.34 22.46 19.53
CA THR A 309 -14.16 23.05 20.20
C THR A 309 -12.91 22.84 19.35
N GLU A 310 -12.32 23.89 18.80
CA GLU A 310 -11.05 23.77 18.06
C GLU A 310 -9.90 23.44 19.03
N GLY A 311 -9.16 22.35 18.75
CA GLY A 311 -8.03 21.89 19.58
C GLY A 311 -8.36 20.74 20.56
N TYR A 312 -9.64 20.52 20.91
CA TYR A 312 -10.06 19.45 21.82
C TYR A 312 -11.22 18.65 21.23
N SER A 313 -11.01 17.37 20.89
CA SER A 313 -12.05 16.57 20.23
C SER A 313 -13.30 16.42 21.10
N THR A 314 -14.49 16.51 20.49
CA THR A 314 -15.78 16.25 21.16
C THR A 314 -15.80 14.90 21.88
N LEU A 315 -15.12 13.89 21.31
CA LEU A 315 -14.97 12.57 21.90
C LEU A 315 -14.31 12.57 23.28
N LEU A 316 -13.30 13.43 23.48
CA LEU A 316 -12.62 13.52 24.78
C LEU A 316 -13.50 14.19 25.84
N ILE A 317 -14.36 15.15 25.45
CA ILE A 317 -15.35 15.75 26.37
C ILE A 317 -16.36 14.68 26.80
N GLU A 318 -16.84 13.85 25.86
CA GLU A 318 -17.70 12.70 26.18
C GLU A 318 -17.03 11.73 27.16
N TYR A 319 -15.73 11.47 26.98
CA TYR A 319 -14.95 10.61 27.86
C TYR A 319 -14.76 11.22 29.25
N GLU A 320 -14.56 12.53 29.36
CA GLU A 320 -14.46 13.22 30.65
C GLU A 320 -15.76 13.16 31.44
N ILE A 321 -16.90 13.34 30.78
CA ILE A 321 -18.22 13.23 31.43
C ILE A 321 -18.40 11.82 32.01
N VAL A 322 -18.10 10.78 31.23
CA VAL A 322 -18.18 9.38 31.68
C VAL A 322 -17.15 9.07 32.76
N ALA A 323 -15.93 9.61 32.63
CA ALA A 323 -14.87 9.44 33.61
C ALA A 323 -15.24 10.00 34.97
N ALA A 324 -15.87 11.19 35.01
CA ALA A 324 -16.32 11.81 36.25
C ALA A 324 -17.56 11.13 36.84
N GLN A 325 -18.56 10.79 36.01
CA GLN A 325 -19.88 10.35 36.48
C GLN A 325 -20.03 8.83 36.64
N VAL A 326 -19.43 8.04 35.76
CA VAL A 326 -19.60 6.57 35.74
C VAL A 326 -18.42 5.86 36.39
N LEU A 327 -17.21 6.35 36.13
CA LEU A 327 -15.96 5.71 36.57
C LEU A 327 -15.28 6.42 37.75
N GLY A 328 -15.80 7.58 38.13
CA GLY A 328 -15.36 8.41 39.25
C GLY A 328 -16.44 8.48 40.34
N ASP A 329 -16.26 9.43 41.25
CA ASP A 329 -17.15 9.58 42.42
C ASP A 329 -18.47 10.30 42.11
N GLY A 330 -18.65 10.76 40.87
CA GLY A 330 -19.81 11.53 40.45
C GLY A 330 -19.71 13.00 40.84
N VAL A 331 -20.33 13.85 40.04
CA VAL A 331 -20.45 15.29 40.33
C VAL A 331 -21.93 15.63 40.42
N THR A 332 -22.36 16.17 41.57
CA THR A 332 -23.72 16.69 41.71
C THR A 332 -23.75 18.20 41.45
N PRO A 333 -24.89 18.75 41.00
CA PRO A 333 -25.05 20.21 40.85
C PRO A 333 -24.75 20.99 42.14
N ASP A 334 -24.94 20.37 43.31
CA ASP A 334 -24.68 20.98 44.62
C ASP A 334 -23.18 21.10 44.93
N GLN A 335 -22.32 20.29 44.30
CA GLN A 335 -20.85 20.39 44.42
C GLN A 335 -20.26 21.46 43.48
N ALA A 336 -21.05 21.94 42.53
CA ALA A 336 -20.71 23.02 41.60
C ALA A 336 -21.01 24.43 42.16
N ILE A 337 -21.23 24.56 43.47
CA ILE A 337 -21.45 25.87 44.11
C ILE A 337 -20.10 26.61 44.24
N PRO A 338 -20.01 27.88 43.75
CA PRO A 338 -18.82 28.69 43.91
C PRO A 338 -18.44 28.90 45.37
N THR A 339 -17.19 28.61 45.71
CA THR A 339 -16.57 28.99 46.98
C THR A 339 -15.91 30.36 46.87
N ASP A 340 -15.56 30.97 48.00
CA ASP A 340 -14.83 32.25 48.00
C ASP A 340 -13.46 32.15 47.32
N ALA A 341 -12.82 30.97 47.35
CA ALA A 341 -11.59 30.70 46.62
C ALA A 341 -11.79 30.73 45.10
N ASP A 342 -12.90 30.17 44.59
CA ASP A 342 -13.23 30.18 43.16
C ASP A 342 -13.54 31.59 42.67
N ARG A 343 -14.21 32.39 43.50
CA ARG A 343 -14.47 33.82 43.23
C ARG A 343 -13.19 34.64 43.18
N THR A 344 -12.26 34.38 44.11
CA THR A 344 -10.96 35.05 44.13
C THR A 344 -10.15 34.70 42.88
N ALA A 345 -10.13 33.42 42.48
CA ALA A 345 -9.47 32.99 41.24
C ALA A 345 -10.13 33.61 39.98
N ALA A 346 -11.46 33.71 39.94
CA ALA A 346 -12.17 34.38 38.85
C ALA A 346 -11.85 35.89 38.78
N GLU A 347 -11.69 36.56 39.93
CA GLU A 347 -11.26 37.96 40.01
C GLU A 347 -9.83 38.16 39.51
N GLU A 348 -8.91 37.25 39.85
CA GLU A 348 -7.53 37.27 39.34
C GLU A 348 -7.48 37.10 37.81
N ILE A 349 -8.29 36.18 37.26
CA ILE A 349 -8.43 36.00 35.81
C ILE A 349 -8.93 37.30 35.16
N TYR A 350 -9.98 37.92 35.71
CA TYR A 350 -10.51 39.19 35.20
C TYR A 350 -9.46 40.31 35.19
N GLN A 351 -8.66 40.40 36.25
CA GLN A 351 -7.59 41.40 36.37
C GLN A 351 -6.41 41.14 35.41
N SER A 352 -6.23 39.89 34.96
CA SER A 352 -5.18 39.51 34.01
C SER A 352 -5.56 39.68 32.53
N LEU A 353 -6.87 39.73 32.21
CA LEU A 353 -7.39 39.92 30.84
C LEU A 353 -6.79 41.14 30.10
N PRO A 354 -6.63 42.33 30.72
CA PRO A 354 -6.03 43.48 30.05
C PRO A 354 -4.57 43.26 29.64
N ALA A 355 -3.80 42.52 30.45
CA ALA A 355 -2.41 42.19 30.16
C ALA A 355 -2.30 41.14 29.05
N GLN A 356 -3.23 40.19 28.98
CA GLN A 356 -3.32 39.20 27.91
C GLN A 356 -3.72 39.85 26.58
N HIS A 357 -4.68 40.78 26.57
CA HIS A 357 -5.07 41.53 25.38
C HIS A 357 -3.92 42.38 24.83
N ALA A 358 -3.17 43.06 25.72
CA ALA A 358 -1.98 43.81 25.32
C ALA A 358 -0.87 42.91 24.75
N ALA A 359 -0.71 41.69 25.27
CA ALA A 359 0.24 40.71 24.76
C ALA A 359 -0.17 40.12 23.41
N ALA A 360 -1.47 39.91 23.17
CA ALA A 360 -2.03 39.46 21.89
C ALA A 360 -1.91 40.54 20.80
N GLU A 361 -2.19 41.81 21.15
CA GLU A 361 -1.97 42.97 20.25
C GLU A 361 -0.50 43.08 19.82
N LEU A 362 0.44 42.84 20.74
CA LEU A 362 1.87 42.84 20.45
C LEU A 362 2.33 41.67 19.55
N ARG A 363 1.57 40.56 19.49
CA ARG A 363 1.82 39.42 18.60
C ARG A 363 1.14 39.55 17.23
N GLY A 364 0.31 40.58 17.03
CA GLY A 364 -0.44 40.79 15.79
C GLY A 364 -1.70 39.91 15.65
N GLU A 365 -2.19 39.34 16.75
CA GLU A 365 -3.44 38.56 16.81
C GLU A 365 -4.63 39.51 17.02
N THR A 366 -5.00 40.29 15.99
CA THR A 366 -6.03 41.35 16.11
C THR A 366 -7.45 40.92 15.74
N ASP A 367 -7.68 39.67 15.34
CA ASP A 367 -8.94 39.24 14.71
C ASP A 367 -9.89 38.43 15.60
N HIS A 368 -9.61 38.27 16.90
CA HIS A 368 -10.54 37.59 17.80
C HIS A 368 -11.48 38.59 18.47
N PRO A 369 -12.79 38.63 18.11
CA PRO A 369 -13.75 39.36 18.91
C PRO A 369 -13.74 38.74 20.31
N ALA A 370 -13.34 39.53 21.30
CA ALA A 370 -13.32 39.11 22.69
C ALA A 370 -14.67 38.47 23.03
N GLY A 371 -14.66 37.18 23.42
CA GLY A 371 -15.87 36.37 23.59
C GLY A 371 -16.88 37.05 24.53
N GLU A 372 -18.18 36.75 24.39
CA GLU A 372 -19.29 37.42 25.08
C GLU A 372 -19.05 37.66 26.59
N LEU A 373 -18.29 36.78 27.26
CA LEU A 373 -17.88 36.89 28.66
C LEU A 373 -16.98 38.10 28.97
N SER A 374 -16.03 38.44 28.08
CA SER A 374 -15.09 39.55 28.27
C SER A 374 -15.75 40.94 28.24
N GLN A 375 -16.98 41.00 27.69
CA GLN A 375 -17.79 42.21 27.61
C GLN A 375 -18.76 42.34 28.79
N LEU A 376 -18.82 41.33 29.68
CA LEU A 376 -19.69 41.37 30.86
C LEU A 376 -19.14 42.34 31.92
N PRO A 377 -20.03 42.98 32.70
CA PRO A 377 -19.65 43.68 33.92
C PRO A 377 -18.89 42.74 34.87
N GLN A 378 -17.91 43.27 35.60
CA GLN A 378 -17.04 42.49 36.50
C GLN A 378 -17.81 41.53 37.43
N GLN A 379 -18.94 41.96 37.98
CA GLN A 379 -19.76 41.09 38.86
C GLN A 379 -20.35 39.88 38.12
N ASP A 380 -20.86 40.07 36.91
CA ASP A 380 -21.46 39.01 36.11
C ASP A 380 -20.39 38.06 35.56
N PHE A 381 -19.21 38.61 35.21
CA PHE A 381 -18.04 37.81 34.85
C PHE A 381 -17.59 36.93 36.01
N VAL A 382 -17.37 37.51 37.20
CA VAL A 382 -16.89 36.77 38.38
C VAL A 382 -17.91 35.72 38.83
N ALA A 383 -19.20 36.05 38.81
CA ALA A 383 -20.26 35.10 39.14
C ALA A 383 -20.27 33.90 38.17
N SER A 384 -20.17 34.17 36.87
CA SER A 384 -20.14 33.15 35.82
C SER A 384 -18.88 32.29 35.92
N VAL A 385 -17.70 32.90 35.93
CA VAL A 385 -16.40 32.19 35.94
C VAL A 385 -16.17 31.43 37.25
N SER A 386 -16.63 31.95 38.38
CA SER A 386 -16.53 31.21 39.66
C SER A 386 -17.39 29.95 39.70
N GLN A 387 -18.54 29.96 39.02
CA GLN A 387 -19.37 28.77 38.82
C GLN A 387 -18.63 27.72 38.00
N ASP A 388 -17.94 28.14 36.93
CA ASP A 388 -17.19 27.23 36.06
C ASP A 388 -15.97 26.63 36.77
N ILE A 389 -15.23 27.45 37.52
CA ILE A 389 -14.10 27.00 38.33
C ILE A 389 -14.59 25.98 39.37
N ALA A 390 -15.76 26.20 39.98
CA ALA A 390 -16.34 25.25 40.92
C ALA A 390 -16.73 23.93 40.26
N VAL A 391 -17.32 23.95 39.06
CA VAL A 391 -17.61 22.75 38.26
C VAL A 391 -16.31 22.02 37.90
N ALA A 392 -15.31 22.73 37.38
CA ALA A 392 -14.02 22.15 37.00
C ALA A 392 -13.29 21.53 38.19
N ARG A 393 -13.34 22.18 39.37
CA ARG A 393 -12.84 21.60 40.62
C ARG A 393 -13.60 20.34 41.00
N GLY A 394 -14.93 20.36 40.93
CA GLY A 394 -15.77 19.18 41.23
C GLY A 394 -15.43 18.00 40.33
N ILE A 395 -15.23 18.25 39.03
CA ILE A 395 -14.79 17.24 38.06
C ILE A 395 -13.41 16.68 38.42
N ASN A 396 -12.43 17.55 38.68
CA ASN A 396 -11.09 17.10 39.05
C ASN A 396 -11.10 16.30 40.36
N GLN A 397 -11.90 16.69 41.34
CA GLN A 397 -12.06 15.95 42.60
C GLN A 397 -12.73 14.59 42.40
N ALA A 398 -13.76 14.51 41.54
CA ALA A 398 -14.46 13.27 41.24
C ALA A 398 -13.62 12.27 40.44
N ILE A 399 -12.61 12.76 39.71
CA ILE A 399 -11.72 11.95 38.87
C ILE A 399 -10.47 11.52 39.64
N ASN A 400 -9.88 12.40 40.45
CA ASN A 400 -8.57 12.20 41.06
C ASN A 400 -8.52 10.95 41.96
N GLY A 401 -7.57 10.04 41.68
CA GLY A 401 -7.41 8.78 42.42
C GLY A 401 -8.45 7.71 42.10
N THR A 402 -9.33 7.94 41.13
CA THR A 402 -10.37 6.99 40.71
C THR A 402 -10.01 6.25 39.42
N PHE A 403 -10.85 5.30 39.01
CA PHE A 403 -10.69 4.64 37.71
C PHE A 403 -10.93 5.61 36.55
N GLY A 404 -11.67 6.70 36.75
CA GLY A 404 -11.88 7.76 35.77
C GLY A 404 -10.58 8.43 35.32
N GLU A 405 -9.64 8.68 36.23
CA GLU A 405 -8.33 9.27 35.91
C GLU A 405 -7.51 8.34 35.01
N SER A 406 -7.44 7.06 35.40
CA SER A 406 -6.76 6.03 34.61
C SER A 406 -7.40 5.87 33.23
N PHE A 407 -8.72 5.92 33.15
CA PHE A 407 -9.45 5.83 31.89
C PHE A 407 -9.11 6.98 30.94
N LEU A 408 -9.09 8.23 31.43
CA LEU A 408 -8.73 9.40 30.62
C LEU A 408 -7.26 9.37 30.18
N LEU A 409 -6.35 9.00 31.06
CA LEU A 409 -4.94 8.86 30.72
C LEU A 409 -4.74 7.80 29.61
N ILE A 410 -5.41 6.65 29.74
CA ILE A 410 -5.37 5.59 28.73
C ILE A 410 -6.00 6.08 27.43
N ALA A 411 -7.16 6.76 27.47
CA ALA A 411 -7.83 7.29 26.29
C ALA A 411 -6.94 8.27 25.52
N GLY A 412 -6.38 9.27 26.21
CA GLY A 412 -5.50 10.27 25.60
C GLY A 412 -4.20 9.66 25.05
N THR A 413 -3.59 8.73 25.79
CA THR A 413 -2.37 8.03 25.33
C THR A 413 -2.64 7.16 24.10
N LEU A 414 -3.72 6.37 24.12
CA LEU A 414 -4.09 5.53 22.99
C LEU A 414 -4.50 6.39 21.77
N LEU A 415 -5.14 7.53 21.99
CA LEU A 415 -5.49 8.48 20.93
C LEU A 415 -4.22 9.11 20.29
N SER A 416 -3.24 9.52 21.10
CA SER A 416 -1.96 10.01 20.57
C SER A 416 -1.22 8.92 19.79
N ILE A 417 -1.14 7.69 20.33
CA ILE A 417 -0.52 6.55 19.65
C ILE A 417 -1.23 6.26 18.33
N ILE A 418 -2.56 6.23 18.28
CA ILE A 418 -3.28 5.88 17.05
C ILE A 418 -3.09 6.95 15.96
N LEU A 419 -3.03 8.23 16.34
CA LEU A 419 -2.70 9.34 15.45
C LEU A 419 -1.28 9.18 14.87
N LEU A 420 -0.30 8.78 15.68
CA LEU A 420 1.05 8.46 15.18
C LEU A 420 1.05 7.27 14.22
N LEU A 421 0.25 6.24 14.52
CA LEU A 421 0.16 5.05 13.69
C LEU A 421 -0.53 5.32 12.33
N ALA A 422 -1.47 6.26 12.28
CA ALA A 422 -2.13 6.70 11.04
C ALA A 422 -1.11 7.22 10.00
N GLN A 423 -0.05 7.91 10.45
CA GLN A 423 1.05 8.35 9.59
C GLN A 423 1.71 7.19 8.85
N GLY A 424 1.76 6.01 9.48
CA GLY A 424 2.27 4.79 8.86
C GLY A 424 1.49 4.40 7.59
N GLY A 425 0.17 4.59 7.59
CA GLY A 425 -0.69 4.41 6.42
C GLY A 425 -0.30 5.37 5.29
N GLY A 426 -0.13 6.66 5.60
CA GLY A 426 0.33 7.67 4.64
C GLY A 426 1.71 7.33 4.03
N TYR A 427 2.69 6.99 4.87
CA TYR A 427 4.04 6.63 4.40
C TYR A 427 4.05 5.38 3.52
N VAL A 428 3.44 4.28 3.99
CA VAL A 428 3.47 2.99 3.29
C VAL A 428 2.58 3.03 2.05
N GLY A 429 1.40 3.63 2.15
CA GLY A 429 0.48 3.82 1.03
C GLY A 429 1.07 4.72 -0.06
N GLY A 430 1.56 5.90 0.33
CA GLY A 430 2.16 6.86 -0.61
C GLY A 430 3.39 6.28 -1.31
N ALA A 431 4.26 5.58 -0.58
CA ALA A 431 5.42 4.91 -1.17
C ALA A 431 5.02 3.79 -2.13
N ALA A 432 3.98 3.01 -1.81
CA ALA A 432 3.47 1.96 -2.69
C ALA A 432 2.91 2.52 -4.01
N VAL A 433 2.22 3.66 -3.95
CA VAL A 433 1.71 4.36 -5.14
C VAL A 433 2.86 4.95 -5.96
N ALA A 434 3.86 5.54 -5.32
CA ALA A 434 5.08 6.01 -6.01
C ALA A 434 5.83 4.85 -6.69
N ALA A 435 5.94 3.69 -6.04
CA ALA A 435 6.55 2.50 -6.61
C ALA A 435 5.78 1.97 -7.82
N ASN A 436 4.44 1.95 -7.75
CA ASN A 436 3.60 1.57 -8.89
C ASN A 436 3.73 2.57 -10.06
N ALA A 437 3.76 3.87 -9.78
CA ALA A 437 3.99 4.90 -10.79
C ALA A 437 5.38 4.77 -11.43
N ALA A 438 6.40 4.43 -10.64
CA ALA A 438 7.74 4.12 -11.16
C ALA A 438 7.73 2.87 -12.05
N ARG A 439 7.00 1.81 -11.68
CA ARG A 439 6.84 0.62 -12.54
C ARG A 439 6.14 0.92 -13.86
N LEU A 440 5.19 1.86 -13.87
CA LEU A 440 4.54 2.38 -15.08
C LEU A 440 5.42 3.35 -15.88
N GLY A 441 6.64 3.63 -15.44
CA GLY A 441 7.54 4.55 -16.14
C GLY A 441 7.24 6.04 -15.89
N ARG A 442 6.32 6.36 -14.98
CA ARG A 442 5.86 7.73 -14.68
C ARG A 442 6.76 8.47 -13.68
N LEU A 443 7.46 7.72 -12.83
CA LEU A 443 8.42 8.26 -11.86
C LEU A 443 9.83 7.65 -12.07
N PRO A 444 10.88 8.30 -11.53
CA PRO A 444 12.24 7.74 -11.53
C PRO A 444 12.33 6.33 -10.95
N ALA A 445 13.32 5.54 -11.38
CA ALA A 445 13.41 4.12 -11.03
C ALA A 445 13.66 3.89 -9.54
N PHE A 446 14.36 4.80 -8.86
CA PHE A 446 14.66 4.66 -7.43
C PHE A 446 13.39 4.69 -6.54
N PHE A 447 12.25 5.20 -7.04
CA PHE A 447 10.97 5.11 -6.32
C PHE A 447 10.40 3.70 -6.26
N THR A 448 10.97 2.71 -6.98
CA THR A 448 10.58 1.30 -6.79
C THR A 448 10.99 0.75 -5.43
N GLU A 449 11.93 1.41 -4.75
CA GLU A 449 12.30 1.11 -3.37
C GLU A 449 11.46 1.92 -2.40
N ASP A 450 10.61 1.23 -1.62
CA ASP A 450 9.66 1.86 -0.68
C ASP A 450 10.35 2.81 0.31
N ARG A 451 11.59 2.51 0.74
CA ARG A 451 12.35 3.35 1.69
C ARG A 451 12.65 4.74 1.15
N ILE A 452 12.98 4.85 -0.13
CA ILE A 452 13.25 6.13 -0.77
C ILE A 452 11.95 6.91 -0.92
N GLY A 453 10.85 6.23 -1.30
CA GLY A 453 9.52 6.83 -1.33
C GLY A 453 9.12 7.43 0.01
N ILE A 454 9.29 6.68 1.11
CA ILE A 454 9.02 7.13 2.48
C ILE A 454 9.85 8.37 2.84
N GLY A 455 11.15 8.37 2.54
CA GLY A 455 12.03 9.51 2.83
C GLY A 455 11.65 10.78 2.05
N VAL A 456 11.23 10.65 0.78
CA VAL A 456 10.78 11.79 -0.03
C VAL A 456 9.47 12.36 0.51
N ILE A 457 8.50 11.50 0.84
CA ILE A 457 7.21 11.94 1.42
C ILE A 457 7.45 12.68 2.73
N TRP A 458 8.28 12.12 3.64
CA TRP A 458 8.66 12.79 4.87
C TRP A 458 9.29 14.15 4.62
N GLY A 459 10.24 14.24 3.68
CA GLY A 459 10.93 15.51 3.37
C GLY A 459 9.96 16.60 2.91
N ILE A 460 8.94 16.25 2.14
CA ILE A 460 7.89 17.18 1.72
C ILE A 460 6.96 17.52 2.90
N SER A 461 6.51 16.53 3.68
CA SER A 461 5.65 16.76 4.84
C SER A 461 6.35 17.66 5.88
N ALA A 462 7.61 17.40 6.22
CA ALA A 462 8.39 18.19 7.16
C ALA A 462 8.55 19.65 6.72
N LEU A 463 8.68 19.90 5.41
CA LEU A 463 8.72 21.26 4.87
C LEU A 463 7.36 21.98 5.01
N LEU A 464 6.26 21.25 4.92
CA LEU A 464 4.90 21.80 4.92
C LEU A 464 4.29 21.94 6.31
N ILE A 465 4.65 21.11 7.29
CA ILE A 465 4.17 21.19 8.69
C ILE A 465 4.28 22.62 9.28
N PRO A 466 5.42 23.33 9.19
CA PRO A 466 5.53 24.67 9.77
C PRO A 466 4.72 25.74 9.02
N ILE A 467 4.31 25.44 7.78
CA ILE A 467 3.49 26.32 6.93
C ILE A 467 2.01 26.09 7.22
N ILE A 468 1.57 24.84 7.33
CA ILE A 468 0.17 24.47 7.54
C ILE A 468 -0.02 24.13 9.01
N ARG A 469 -0.34 25.15 9.82
CA ARG A 469 -0.34 25.07 11.29
C ARG A 469 -1.65 24.57 11.90
N GLU A 470 -2.73 24.57 11.14
CA GLU A 470 -4.08 24.32 11.63
C GLU A 470 -4.73 23.11 10.94
N VAL A 471 -5.31 22.23 11.74
CA VAL A 471 -6.00 21.02 11.26
C VAL A 471 -7.19 21.36 10.34
N VAL A 472 -7.93 22.43 10.64
CA VAL A 472 -9.10 22.87 9.85
C VAL A 472 -8.71 23.29 8.44
N VAL A 473 -7.53 23.90 8.29
CA VAL A 473 -6.99 24.27 6.98
C VAL A 473 -6.59 23.03 6.20
N VAL A 474 -5.86 22.08 6.82
CA VAL A 474 -5.45 20.84 6.14
C VAL A 474 -6.67 19.99 5.75
N GLU A 475 -7.72 19.98 6.58
CA GLU A 475 -8.97 19.27 6.34
C GLU A 475 -9.55 19.59 4.96
N ALA A 476 -9.56 20.87 4.59
CA ALA A 476 -10.17 21.31 3.35
C ALA A 476 -9.43 20.73 2.14
N TYR A 477 -8.12 20.63 2.23
CA TYR A 477 -7.26 20.05 1.20
C TYR A 477 -7.36 18.52 1.16
N TYR A 478 -7.39 17.88 2.33
CA TYR A 478 -7.44 16.43 2.45
C TYR A 478 -8.74 15.86 1.87
N ALA A 479 -9.87 16.53 2.06
CA ALA A 479 -11.17 16.08 1.56
C ALA A 479 -11.24 15.86 0.04
N PHE A 480 -10.57 16.70 -0.75
CA PHE A 480 -10.57 16.53 -2.21
C PHE A 480 -9.74 15.34 -2.68
N GLY A 481 -8.71 14.93 -1.93
CA GLY A 481 -7.86 13.77 -2.24
C GLY A 481 -8.69 12.49 -2.34
N PHE A 482 -9.22 12.03 -1.20
CA PHE A 482 -9.97 10.78 -1.14
C PHE A 482 -11.32 10.83 -1.87
N VAL A 483 -12.04 11.97 -1.92
CA VAL A 483 -13.30 12.05 -2.69
C VAL A 483 -13.04 11.92 -4.18
N SER A 484 -11.92 12.45 -4.68
CA SER A 484 -11.51 12.22 -6.07
C SER A 484 -11.24 10.75 -6.34
N ALA A 485 -10.62 10.03 -5.39
CA ALA A 485 -10.46 8.59 -5.49
C ALA A 485 -11.80 7.84 -5.50
N PHE A 486 -12.79 8.26 -4.70
CA PHE A 486 -14.14 7.69 -4.74
C PHE A 486 -14.79 7.86 -6.12
N ILE A 487 -14.63 9.05 -6.72
CA ILE A 487 -15.11 9.36 -8.07
C ILE A 487 -14.42 8.45 -9.09
N ILE A 488 -13.09 8.39 -9.09
CA ILE A 488 -12.28 7.60 -10.03
C ILE A 488 -12.63 6.12 -9.93
N THR A 489 -12.64 5.57 -8.72
CA THR A 489 -12.95 4.15 -8.46
C THR A 489 -14.35 3.80 -8.95
N SER A 490 -15.35 4.58 -8.55
CA SER A 490 -16.75 4.27 -8.90
C SER A 490 -17.02 4.37 -10.39
N THR A 491 -16.46 5.40 -11.04
CA THR A 491 -16.54 5.61 -12.49
C THR A 491 -15.91 4.45 -13.25
N THR A 492 -14.73 4.00 -12.79
CA THR A 492 -14.00 2.89 -13.40
C THR A 492 -14.79 1.58 -13.31
N VAL A 493 -15.41 1.29 -12.16
CA VAL A 493 -16.23 0.10 -11.99
C VAL A 493 -17.49 0.14 -12.86
N PHE A 494 -18.11 1.31 -13.02
CA PHE A 494 -19.27 1.47 -13.90
C PHE A 494 -18.93 1.20 -15.38
N PHE A 495 -17.79 1.72 -15.84
CA PHE A 495 -17.31 1.58 -17.21
C PHE A 495 -16.32 0.42 -17.42
N VAL A 496 -16.29 -0.56 -16.52
CA VAL A 496 -15.39 -1.71 -16.60
C VAL A 496 -15.42 -2.35 -17.99
N ARG A 497 -14.23 -2.73 -18.48
CA ARG A 497 -14.07 -3.38 -19.79
C ARG A 497 -14.65 -4.80 -19.81
N ASN A 498 -15.02 -5.26 -20.99
CA ASN A 498 -15.62 -6.58 -21.19
C ASN A 498 -14.61 -7.72 -20.99
N ASP A 499 -13.35 -7.56 -21.41
CA ASP A 499 -12.29 -8.57 -21.24
C ASP A 499 -12.06 -8.95 -19.76
N VAL A 500 -12.19 -7.96 -18.87
CA VAL A 500 -12.02 -8.14 -17.43
C VAL A 500 -13.19 -8.95 -16.84
N LEU A 501 -14.41 -8.69 -17.32
CA LEU A 501 -15.60 -9.43 -16.92
C LEU A 501 -15.50 -10.89 -17.37
N GLU A 502 -15.10 -11.11 -18.62
CA GLU A 502 -14.94 -12.45 -19.20
C GLU A 502 -13.88 -13.28 -18.45
N LYS A 503 -12.73 -12.67 -18.09
CA LYS A 503 -11.72 -13.33 -17.24
C LYS A 503 -12.25 -13.78 -15.86
N ARG A 504 -13.32 -13.15 -15.38
CA ARG A 504 -14.01 -13.50 -14.13
C ARG A 504 -15.22 -14.42 -14.34
N GLY A 505 -15.41 -14.96 -15.54
CA GLY A 505 -16.55 -15.81 -15.89
C GLY A 505 -17.88 -15.05 -15.99
N ILE A 506 -17.85 -13.71 -16.07
CA ILE A 506 -19.05 -12.87 -16.20
C ILE A 506 -19.24 -12.51 -17.67
N ALA A 507 -20.30 -13.05 -18.30
CA ALA A 507 -20.65 -12.70 -19.67
C ALA A 507 -21.04 -11.21 -19.78
N PRO A 508 -20.49 -10.43 -20.74
CA PRO A 508 -20.89 -9.05 -20.96
C PRO A 508 -22.40 -8.92 -21.21
N GLY A 509 -23.05 -7.95 -20.56
CA GLY A 509 -24.50 -7.71 -20.70
C GLY A 509 -25.41 -8.66 -19.89
N SER A 510 -24.86 -9.69 -19.25
CA SER A 510 -25.57 -10.58 -18.30
C SER A 510 -26.19 -9.83 -17.11
N ALA A 511 -27.09 -10.51 -16.38
CA ALA A 511 -27.68 -9.95 -15.16
C ALA A 511 -26.60 -9.69 -14.08
N GLU A 512 -25.58 -10.54 -14.02
CA GLU A 512 -24.40 -10.44 -13.18
C GLU A 512 -23.57 -9.18 -13.54
N ALA A 513 -23.26 -8.99 -14.83
CA ALA A 513 -22.56 -7.79 -15.30
C ALA A 513 -23.34 -6.50 -14.99
N ARG A 514 -24.67 -6.52 -15.16
CA ARG A 514 -25.53 -5.38 -14.82
C ARG A 514 -25.52 -5.09 -13.32
N SER A 515 -25.56 -6.11 -12.46
CA SER A 515 -25.45 -5.92 -11.01
C SER A 515 -24.12 -5.30 -10.59
N LEU A 516 -23.02 -5.73 -11.22
CA LEU A 516 -21.69 -5.17 -10.95
C LEU A 516 -21.61 -3.71 -11.39
N LYS A 517 -22.04 -3.39 -12.62
CA LYS A 517 -22.09 -2.01 -13.11
C LYS A 517 -23.04 -1.15 -12.28
N PHE A 518 -24.17 -1.68 -11.82
CA PHE A 518 -25.08 -0.97 -10.94
C PHE A 518 -24.45 -0.63 -9.58
N ALA A 519 -23.54 -1.45 -9.07
CA ALA A 519 -22.75 -1.08 -7.89
C ALA A 519 -21.83 0.13 -8.18
N GLY A 520 -21.14 0.13 -9.34
CA GLY A 520 -20.36 1.28 -9.80
C GLY A 520 -21.20 2.55 -9.99
N PHE A 521 -22.40 2.44 -10.59
CA PHE A 521 -23.31 3.56 -10.79
C PHE A 521 -23.73 4.21 -9.47
N ARG A 522 -24.09 3.41 -8.45
CA ARG A 522 -24.45 3.94 -7.13
C ARG A 522 -23.28 4.66 -6.46
N GLY A 523 -22.08 4.10 -6.56
CA GLY A 523 -20.86 4.76 -6.09
C GLY A 523 -20.59 6.06 -6.84
N MET A 524 -20.84 6.09 -8.15
CA MET A 524 -20.66 7.28 -8.98
C MET A 524 -21.63 8.37 -8.55
N VAL A 525 -22.93 8.08 -8.42
CA VAL A 525 -23.90 9.07 -7.91
C VAL A 525 -23.49 9.60 -6.54
N ALA A 526 -23.12 8.72 -5.60
CA ALA A 526 -22.72 9.13 -4.26
C ALA A 526 -21.47 10.02 -4.25
N SER A 527 -20.40 9.59 -4.92
CA SER A 527 -19.12 10.31 -4.98
C SER A 527 -19.22 11.65 -5.71
N TYR A 528 -20.03 11.74 -6.77
CA TYR A 528 -20.24 13.01 -7.48
C TYR A 528 -21.08 14.00 -6.66
N ILE A 529 -22.06 13.53 -5.88
CA ILE A 529 -22.78 14.39 -4.91
C ILE A 529 -21.78 14.94 -3.87
N MET A 530 -20.94 14.07 -3.30
CA MET A 530 -19.91 14.47 -2.35
C MET A 530 -18.94 15.50 -2.96
N GLY A 531 -18.46 15.24 -4.19
CA GLY A 531 -17.58 16.16 -4.92
C GLY A 531 -18.24 17.51 -5.21
N GLY A 532 -19.52 17.53 -5.58
CA GLY A 532 -20.27 18.77 -5.78
C GLY A 532 -20.39 19.60 -4.50
N VAL A 533 -20.64 18.95 -3.36
CA VAL A 533 -20.65 19.61 -2.05
C VAL A 533 -19.26 20.18 -1.72
N LEU A 534 -18.17 19.44 -1.93
CA LEU A 534 -16.82 19.96 -1.69
C LEU A 534 -16.48 21.16 -2.57
N VAL A 535 -16.79 21.10 -3.87
CA VAL A 535 -16.51 22.21 -4.80
C VAL A 535 -17.26 23.48 -4.39
N THR A 536 -18.49 23.35 -3.90
CA THR A 536 -19.31 24.51 -3.49
C THR A 536 -18.95 25.06 -2.11
N GLN A 537 -18.51 24.21 -1.17
CA GLN A 537 -18.24 24.63 0.21
C GLN A 537 -16.76 24.92 0.49
N LYS A 538 -15.84 24.37 -0.30
CA LYS A 538 -14.39 24.46 -0.09
C LYS A 538 -13.65 24.92 -1.35
N THR A 539 -14.23 25.90 -2.05
CA THR A 539 -13.70 26.41 -3.33
C THR A 539 -12.27 26.97 -3.20
N ASP A 540 -11.93 27.59 -2.07
CA ASP A 540 -10.60 28.17 -1.86
C ASP A 540 -9.51 27.09 -1.88
N ALA A 541 -9.80 25.92 -1.32
CA ALA A 541 -8.88 24.79 -1.31
C ALA A 541 -8.71 24.15 -2.70
N LEU A 542 -9.74 24.23 -3.54
CA LEU A 542 -9.75 23.60 -4.87
C LEU A 542 -8.62 24.12 -5.77
N VAL A 543 -8.35 25.42 -5.74
CA VAL A 543 -7.33 26.04 -6.61
C VAL A 543 -5.94 25.49 -6.28
N VAL A 544 -5.61 25.39 -4.99
CA VAL A 544 -4.32 24.89 -4.52
C VAL A 544 -4.15 23.42 -4.85
N ILE A 545 -5.16 22.59 -4.62
CA ILE A 545 -5.11 21.14 -4.91
C ILE A 545 -5.04 20.89 -6.40
N ALA A 546 -5.81 21.64 -7.20
CA ALA A 546 -5.75 21.55 -8.65
C ALA A 546 -4.34 21.92 -9.14
N ALA A 547 -3.76 23.00 -8.64
CA ALA A 547 -2.39 23.40 -8.99
C ALA A 547 -1.35 22.35 -8.59
N ALA A 548 -1.43 21.80 -7.37
CA ALA A 548 -0.54 20.75 -6.89
C ALA A 548 -0.69 19.46 -7.70
N GLY A 549 -1.93 18.99 -7.90
CA GLY A 549 -2.25 17.80 -8.68
C GLY A 549 -1.83 17.92 -10.14
N ILE A 550 -2.06 19.06 -10.78
CA ILE A 550 -1.60 19.36 -12.14
C ILE A 550 -0.06 19.35 -12.18
N SER A 551 0.61 19.97 -11.23
CA SER A 551 2.08 20.03 -11.18
C SER A 551 2.70 18.64 -11.06
N ILE A 552 2.19 17.80 -10.15
CA ILE A 552 2.65 16.41 -10.00
C ILE A 552 2.35 15.60 -11.27
N THR A 553 1.18 15.79 -11.88
CA THR A 553 0.80 15.10 -13.13
C THR A 553 1.70 15.52 -14.29
N LEU A 554 2.00 16.81 -14.43
CA LEU A 554 2.93 17.33 -15.44
C LEU A 554 4.35 16.80 -15.21
N PHE A 555 4.79 16.71 -13.95
CA PHE A 555 6.06 16.08 -13.60
C PHE A 555 6.10 14.60 -14.02
N GLN A 556 5.04 13.85 -13.75
CA GLN A 556 4.91 12.46 -14.22
C GLN A 556 4.97 12.35 -15.75
N ILE A 557 4.26 13.22 -16.47
CA ILE A 557 4.28 13.27 -17.94
C ILE A 557 5.68 13.61 -18.46
N PHE A 558 6.36 14.57 -17.81
CA PHE A 558 7.71 14.96 -18.14
C PHE A 558 8.69 13.79 -18.02
N ILE A 559 8.66 13.05 -16.90
CA ILE A 559 9.51 11.87 -16.68
C ILE A 559 9.15 10.73 -17.65
N ALA A 560 7.85 10.45 -17.83
CA ALA A 560 7.39 9.39 -18.73
C ALA A 560 7.91 9.58 -20.17
N ASN A 561 7.96 10.83 -20.63
CA ASN A 561 8.40 11.22 -21.98
C ASN A 561 9.93 11.46 -22.11
N GLY A 562 10.74 11.12 -21.10
CA GLY A 562 12.20 11.23 -21.19
C GLY A 562 12.78 12.58 -20.75
N GLY A 563 12.00 13.40 -20.06
CA GLY A 563 12.40 14.70 -19.56
C GLY A 563 12.84 15.66 -20.69
N PHE A 564 13.98 16.31 -20.49
CA PHE A 564 14.57 17.24 -21.48
C PHE A 564 15.15 16.53 -22.73
N LYS A 565 15.23 15.20 -22.75
CA LYS A 565 15.86 14.42 -23.83
C LYS A 565 14.82 13.76 -24.76
N ARG A 566 13.70 14.43 -25.02
CA ARG A 566 12.57 13.91 -25.78
C ARG A 566 12.94 13.54 -27.22
N LYS A 567 12.56 12.34 -27.68
CA LYS A 567 12.53 11.97 -29.11
C LYS A 567 11.15 11.42 -29.48
N PRO A 568 10.64 11.65 -30.70
CA PRO A 568 9.20 11.50 -30.98
C PRO A 568 8.67 10.07 -31.15
N ASP A 569 9.49 9.03 -31.32
CA ASP A 569 9.05 7.96 -32.24
C ASP A 569 9.16 6.48 -31.81
N LYS A 570 9.38 6.09 -30.54
CA LYS A 570 9.40 4.64 -30.22
C LYS A 570 8.79 4.26 -28.86
N GLU A 571 7.55 3.78 -28.88
CA GLU A 571 6.87 3.06 -27.79
C GLU A 571 7.24 1.56 -27.73
N ALA A 572 8.28 1.12 -28.45
CA ALA A 572 8.75 -0.26 -28.38
C ALA A 572 9.83 -0.43 -27.30
N PRO A 573 9.94 -1.60 -26.65
CA PRO A 573 11.07 -1.89 -25.77
C PRO A 573 12.38 -1.74 -26.58
N PRO A 574 13.38 -1.01 -26.06
CA PRO A 574 14.64 -0.80 -26.76
C PRO A 574 15.36 -2.13 -26.97
N ALA A 575 15.80 -2.38 -28.21
CA ALA A 575 16.64 -3.51 -28.53
C ALA A 575 18.09 -3.19 -28.15
N PHE A 576 18.53 -3.68 -26.99
CA PHE A 576 19.92 -3.57 -26.57
C PHE A 576 20.75 -4.72 -27.15
N PRO A 577 21.97 -4.46 -27.66
CA PRO A 577 22.88 -5.54 -28.06
C PRO A 577 23.25 -6.39 -26.83
N PRO A 578 23.42 -7.72 -26.98
CA PRO A 578 23.83 -8.58 -25.86
C PRO A 578 25.10 -8.10 -25.16
N GLY A 579 25.10 -8.09 -23.82
CA GLY A 579 26.22 -7.62 -23.00
C GLY A 579 26.28 -6.11 -22.81
N THR A 580 25.15 -5.41 -22.89
CA THR A 580 25.11 -3.98 -22.57
C THR A 580 25.12 -3.79 -21.06
N ASP A 581 26.24 -3.33 -20.50
CA ASP A 581 26.43 -3.20 -19.04
C ASP A 581 25.54 -2.12 -18.38
N LYS A 582 25.22 -1.04 -19.11
CA LYS A 582 24.37 0.05 -18.61
C LYS A 582 23.22 0.33 -19.57
N LEU A 583 22.03 -0.13 -19.19
CA LEU A 583 20.81 0.13 -19.94
C LEU A 583 20.37 1.57 -19.71
N THR A 584 20.52 2.40 -20.74
CA THR A 584 20.04 3.79 -20.73
C THR A 584 18.75 3.86 -21.53
N TYR A 585 17.68 4.27 -20.87
CA TYR A 585 16.38 4.46 -21.49
C TYR A 585 16.18 5.93 -21.85
N GLU A 586 15.66 6.20 -23.05
CA GLU A 586 15.32 7.57 -23.45
C GLU A 586 14.02 8.03 -22.78
N MET A 587 13.07 7.11 -22.56
CA MET A 587 11.77 7.38 -21.96
C MET A 587 11.48 6.45 -20.78
N GLY A 588 10.70 6.94 -19.81
CA GLY A 588 10.25 6.13 -18.68
C GLY A 588 9.36 4.96 -19.09
N ILE A 589 8.52 5.15 -20.12
CA ILE A 589 7.66 4.09 -20.67
C ILE A 589 8.48 2.96 -21.30
N GLN A 590 9.55 3.29 -22.03
CA GLN A 590 10.48 2.28 -22.59
C GLN A 590 11.13 1.44 -21.49
N ARG A 591 11.51 2.08 -20.37
CA ARG A 591 12.02 1.37 -19.19
C ARG A 591 10.99 0.41 -18.63
N ALA A 592 9.74 0.86 -18.49
CA ALA A 592 8.65 0.02 -17.98
C ALA A 592 8.44 -1.24 -18.85
N LEU A 593 8.37 -1.06 -20.17
CA LEU A 593 8.22 -2.16 -21.14
C LEU A 593 9.40 -3.14 -21.07
N ASP A 594 10.63 -2.63 -21.02
CA ASP A 594 11.81 -3.49 -20.92
C ASP A 594 11.87 -4.24 -19.57
N HIS A 595 11.49 -3.59 -18.46
CA HIS A 595 11.41 -4.27 -17.15
C HIS A 595 10.34 -5.38 -17.13
N ALA A 596 9.20 -5.19 -17.81
CA ALA A 596 8.18 -6.24 -17.95
C ALA A 596 8.70 -7.41 -18.81
N ARG A 597 9.40 -7.10 -19.92
CA ARG A 597 10.08 -8.11 -20.75
C ARG A 597 11.09 -8.91 -19.94
N GLN A 598 11.97 -8.22 -19.19
CA GLN A 598 13.01 -8.88 -18.39
C GLN A 598 12.39 -9.82 -17.35
N ARG A 599 11.33 -9.41 -16.64
CA ARG A 599 10.61 -10.26 -15.68
C ARG A 599 10.03 -11.51 -16.35
N GLY A 600 9.38 -11.38 -17.51
CA GLY A 600 8.86 -12.54 -18.25
C GLY A 600 9.94 -13.54 -18.65
N ILE A 601 11.14 -13.06 -19.02
CA ILE A 601 12.29 -13.93 -19.33
C ILE A 601 12.83 -14.61 -18.08
N VAL A 602 12.95 -13.88 -16.97
CA VAL A 602 13.45 -14.44 -15.70
C VAL A 602 12.52 -15.53 -15.21
N ASP A 603 11.21 -15.30 -15.17
CA ASP A 603 10.25 -16.28 -14.67
C ASP A 603 10.19 -17.52 -15.59
N ALA A 604 10.27 -17.34 -16.92
CA ALA A 604 10.41 -18.45 -17.85
C ALA A 604 11.72 -19.24 -17.64
N LEU A 605 12.82 -18.55 -17.31
CA LEU A 605 14.12 -19.18 -17.06
C LEU A 605 14.12 -19.98 -15.75
N GLU A 606 13.57 -19.41 -14.67
CA GLU A 606 13.47 -20.11 -13.38
C GLU A 606 12.59 -21.36 -13.51
N GLU A 607 11.46 -21.28 -14.22
CA GLU A 607 10.63 -22.47 -14.50
C GLU A 607 11.42 -23.55 -15.27
N LEU A 608 12.24 -23.16 -16.26
CA LEU A 608 13.10 -24.10 -17.00
C LEU A 608 14.20 -24.74 -16.12
N ILE A 609 14.70 -24.01 -15.13
CA ILE A 609 15.67 -24.51 -14.14
C ILE A 609 14.96 -25.48 -13.17
N GLU A 610 13.82 -25.08 -12.61
CA GLU A 610 13.05 -25.86 -11.62
C GLU A 610 12.49 -27.15 -12.22
N SER A 611 11.95 -27.08 -13.44
CA SER A 611 11.45 -28.27 -14.18
C SER A 611 12.56 -29.25 -14.57
N GLY A 612 13.83 -28.86 -14.41
CA GLY A 612 14.98 -29.67 -14.83
C GLY A 612 15.18 -29.74 -16.34
N ALA A 613 14.46 -28.93 -17.13
CA ALA A 613 14.61 -28.90 -18.59
C ALA A 613 16.04 -28.55 -19.03
N LEU A 614 16.75 -27.76 -18.22
CA LEU A 614 18.15 -27.38 -18.46
C LEU A 614 19.16 -28.33 -17.80
N ALA A 615 18.70 -29.34 -17.06
CA ALA A 615 19.57 -30.32 -16.39
C ALA A 615 20.36 -31.18 -17.38
N LYS A 616 19.90 -31.29 -18.64
CA LYS A 616 20.64 -31.95 -19.72
C LYS A 616 22.01 -31.31 -20.02
N PHE A 617 22.14 -30.01 -19.79
CA PHE A 617 23.43 -29.31 -19.87
C PHE A 617 24.29 -29.54 -18.63
N ASN A 618 23.62 -29.90 -17.53
CA ASN A 618 24.18 -30.21 -16.22
C ASN A 618 25.04 -29.03 -15.67
N VAL A 619 24.80 -27.81 -16.18
CA VAL A 619 25.39 -26.57 -15.69
C VAL A 619 24.57 -26.06 -14.50
N GLY A 620 25.24 -25.62 -13.44
CA GLY A 620 24.56 -25.07 -12.26
C GLY A 620 23.70 -23.82 -12.58
N PRO A 621 22.57 -23.61 -11.86
CA PRO A 621 21.61 -22.52 -12.12
C PRO A 621 22.24 -21.13 -12.25
N GLU A 622 23.18 -20.77 -11.37
CA GLU A 622 23.83 -19.46 -11.37
C GLU A 622 24.54 -19.12 -12.68
N ARG A 623 25.10 -20.11 -13.36
CA ARG A 623 25.83 -19.88 -14.62
C ARG A 623 24.88 -19.74 -15.79
N ILE A 624 23.76 -20.46 -15.75
CA ILE A 624 22.66 -20.30 -16.70
C ILE A 624 22.09 -18.88 -16.56
N ARG A 625 21.86 -18.41 -15.32
CA ARG A 625 21.45 -17.03 -15.03
C ARG A 625 22.43 -16.01 -15.60
N ARG A 626 23.75 -16.24 -15.45
CA ARG A 626 24.80 -15.37 -16.02
C ARG A 626 24.80 -15.32 -17.54
N LEU A 627 24.57 -16.45 -18.21
CA LEU A 627 24.43 -16.47 -19.67
C LEU A 627 23.17 -15.73 -20.11
N ALA A 628 22.04 -15.96 -19.44
CA ALA A 628 20.78 -15.28 -19.74
C ALA A 628 20.89 -13.76 -19.52
N TYR A 629 21.57 -13.34 -18.45
CA TYR A 629 21.93 -11.94 -18.18
C TYR A 629 22.61 -11.30 -19.41
N TYR A 630 23.63 -11.96 -19.96
CA TYR A 630 24.34 -11.47 -21.14
C TYR A 630 23.47 -11.46 -22.40
N LEU A 631 22.73 -12.55 -22.66
CA LEU A 631 21.97 -12.73 -23.90
C LEU A 631 20.73 -11.83 -24.02
N TYR A 632 20.15 -11.47 -22.88
CA TYR A 632 18.87 -10.78 -22.81
C TYR A 632 18.93 -9.44 -22.07
N ASN A 633 20.13 -9.02 -21.62
CA ASN A 633 20.36 -7.77 -20.88
C ASN A 633 19.38 -7.62 -19.70
N ILE A 634 19.39 -8.60 -18.81
CA ILE A 634 18.50 -8.66 -17.65
C ILE A 634 19.17 -7.91 -16.49
N ASP A 635 18.43 -7.19 -15.66
CA ASP A 635 18.97 -6.65 -14.42
C ASP A 635 19.27 -7.80 -13.42
N THR A 636 20.52 -7.89 -12.94
CA THR A 636 20.92 -8.93 -11.98
C THR A 636 20.12 -8.93 -10.68
N ASP A 637 19.60 -7.77 -10.27
CA ASP A 637 18.83 -7.68 -9.04
C ASP A 637 17.48 -8.39 -9.15
N LEU A 638 16.93 -8.59 -10.36
CA LEU A 638 15.72 -9.38 -10.57
C LEU A 638 15.90 -10.85 -10.14
N PHE A 639 17.10 -11.43 -10.33
CA PHE A 639 17.40 -12.78 -9.87
C PHE A 639 17.49 -12.88 -8.33
N LYS A 640 18.00 -11.83 -7.66
CA LYS A 640 18.07 -11.78 -6.18
C LYS A 640 16.69 -11.58 -5.54
N PHE A 641 15.85 -10.73 -6.15
CA PHE A 641 14.48 -10.47 -5.69
C PHE A 641 13.57 -11.70 -5.83
N ASN A 642 13.76 -12.52 -6.87
CA ASN A 642 13.02 -13.77 -7.01
C ASN A 642 13.53 -14.85 -6.05
N GLY A 643 14.85 -14.98 -5.83
CA GLY A 643 15.43 -15.95 -4.89
C GLY A 643 14.91 -15.87 -3.45
N HIS A 644 14.55 -14.68 -2.95
CA HIS A 644 13.91 -14.51 -1.64
C HIS A 644 12.37 -14.60 -1.67
N ARG A 645 11.71 -14.39 -2.81
CA ARG A 645 10.25 -14.55 -2.96
C ARG A 645 9.83 -16.02 -3.04
N HIS A 646 10.67 -16.89 -3.61
CA HIS A 646 10.39 -18.33 -3.73
C HIS A 646 10.23 -19.05 -2.39
N LEU A 647 10.67 -18.46 -1.27
CA LEU A 647 10.53 -19.06 0.07
C LEU A 647 9.23 -18.68 0.81
N GLU A 648 8.51 -17.62 0.39
CA GLU A 648 7.35 -17.08 1.14
C GLU A 648 6.06 -16.93 0.33
N HIS A 649 6.10 -16.99 -1.01
CA HIS A 649 4.92 -16.97 -1.86
C HIS A 649 4.97 -18.15 -2.85
N GLU A 650 4.04 -19.09 -2.72
CA GLU A 650 3.83 -20.16 -3.71
C GLU A 650 3.71 -19.54 -5.12
N HIS A 651 4.68 -19.89 -6.00
CA HIS A 651 4.70 -19.96 -7.48
C HIS A 651 3.81 -19.06 -8.36
N GLU A 652 3.22 -17.96 -7.87
CA GLU A 652 2.21 -17.22 -8.63
C GLU A 652 2.76 -15.89 -9.15
N HIS A 653 2.75 -15.76 -10.48
CA HIS A 653 3.04 -14.52 -11.24
C HIS A 653 2.37 -13.31 -10.60
N ILE A 654 3.15 -12.25 -10.37
CA ILE A 654 2.59 -10.96 -9.98
C ILE A 654 2.26 -10.22 -11.28
N GLU A 655 0.98 -10.20 -11.62
CA GLU A 655 0.44 -9.51 -12.80
C GLU A 655 0.97 -8.07 -12.91
N GLU A 656 1.31 -7.68 -14.12
CA GLU A 656 1.79 -6.34 -14.42
C GLU A 656 0.69 -5.29 -14.20
N PRO A 657 1.07 -4.04 -13.85
CA PRO A 657 0.11 -3.01 -13.45
C PRO A 657 -0.82 -2.53 -14.57
N ASN A 658 -0.52 -2.84 -15.84
CA ASN A 658 -1.44 -2.60 -16.95
C ASN A 658 -1.36 -3.73 -18.00
N LEU A 659 -2.33 -3.75 -18.92
CA LEU A 659 -2.42 -4.79 -19.96
C LEU A 659 -1.26 -4.80 -20.95
N GLU A 660 -0.67 -3.64 -21.22
CA GLU A 660 0.39 -3.52 -22.23
C GLU A 660 1.71 -4.11 -21.73
N LEU A 661 2.02 -3.82 -20.46
CA LEU A 661 3.11 -4.46 -19.74
C LEU A 661 2.83 -5.95 -19.56
N GLU A 662 1.60 -6.35 -19.22
CA GLU A 662 1.24 -7.77 -19.11
C GLU A 662 1.39 -8.50 -20.45
N ALA A 663 0.97 -7.88 -21.56
CA ALA A 663 1.16 -8.45 -22.90
C ALA A 663 2.66 -8.58 -23.25
N THR A 664 3.47 -7.60 -22.87
CA THR A 664 4.93 -7.64 -23.06
C THR A 664 5.58 -8.72 -22.21
N TYR A 665 5.15 -8.85 -20.95
CA TYR A 665 5.56 -9.93 -20.04
C TYR A 665 5.20 -11.30 -20.63
N GLN A 666 3.94 -11.51 -21.03
CA GLN A 666 3.46 -12.78 -21.59
C GLN A 666 4.17 -13.12 -22.90
N ALA A 667 4.37 -12.14 -23.78
CA ALA A 667 5.11 -12.33 -25.03
C ALA A 667 6.57 -12.77 -24.77
N ALA A 668 7.18 -12.26 -23.70
CA ALA A 668 8.54 -12.63 -23.29
C ALA A 668 8.57 -14.01 -22.59
N TYR A 669 7.61 -14.29 -21.71
CA TYR A 669 7.46 -15.58 -21.03
C TYR A 669 7.19 -16.72 -22.03
N ASN A 670 6.34 -16.49 -23.03
CA ASN A 670 6.04 -17.46 -24.08
C ASN A 670 7.24 -17.78 -25.00
N GLN A 671 8.33 -17.01 -24.93
CA GLN A 671 9.60 -17.34 -25.60
C GLN A 671 10.40 -18.41 -24.87
N ARG A 672 9.86 -19.04 -23.81
CA ARG A 672 10.52 -20.10 -23.02
C ARG A 672 11.26 -21.14 -23.86
N ASN A 673 10.62 -21.69 -24.89
CA ASN A 673 11.25 -22.70 -25.75
C ASN A 673 12.42 -22.12 -26.56
N GLN A 674 12.30 -20.87 -27.00
CA GLN A 674 13.38 -20.16 -27.69
C GLN A 674 14.54 -19.84 -26.74
N ILE A 675 14.25 -19.46 -25.49
CA ILE A 675 15.25 -19.23 -24.44
C ILE A 675 16.02 -20.52 -24.17
N ALA A 676 15.32 -21.63 -23.96
CA ALA A 676 15.93 -22.95 -23.77
C ALA A 676 16.84 -23.32 -24.95
N ARG A 677 16.35 -23.18 -26.18
CA ARG A 677 17.14 -23.50 -27.38
C ARG A 677 18.34 -22.59 -27.58
N ARG A 678 18.22 -21.31 -27.27
CA ARG A 678 19.36 -20.38 -27.38
C ARG A 678 20.45 -20.69 -26.34
N ILE A 679 20.06 -21.08 -25.12
CA ILE A 679 20.98 -21.57 -24.10
C ILE A 679 21.66 -22.88 -24.55
N GLU A 680 20.88 -23.76 -25.17
CA GLU A 680 21.36 -25.01 -25.78
C GLU A 680 22.44 -24.75 -26.83
N ASP A 681 22.18 -23.87 -27.80
CA ASP A 681 23.12 -23.54 -28.88
C ASP A 681 24.47 -23.07 -28.32
N PHE A 682 24.49 -22.21 -27.30
CA PHE A 682 25.75 -21.72 -26.68
C PHE A 682 26.43 -22.77 -25.80
N SER A 683 25.67 -23.67 -25.19
CA SER A 683 26.20 -24.86 -24.50
C SER A 683 26.88 -25.80 -25.49
N HIS A 684 26.23 -26.08 -26.63
CA HIS A 684 26.72 -26.96 -27.68
C HIS A 684 27.95 -26.37 -28.36
N TYR A 685 27.92 -25.06 -28.68
CA TYR A 685 29.02 -24.34 -29.31
C TYR A 685 30.37 -24.55 -28.59
N GLY A 686 30.39 -24.49 -27.25
CA GLY A 686 31.63 -24.68 -26.49
C GLY A 686 32.21 -26.09 -26.62
N ILE A 687 31.34 -27.10 -26.64
CA ILE A 687 31.74 -28.50 -26.79
C ILE A 687 32.15 -28.80 -28.23
N PHE A 688 31.40 -28.30 -29.22
CA PHE A 688 31.73 -28.50 -30.64
C PHE A 688 33.07 -27.85 -31.00
N MET A 689 33.35 -26.65 -30.49
CA MET A 689 34.69 -26.03 -30.62
C MET A 689 35.79 -26.88 -30.00
N PHE A 690 35.53 -27.57 -28.89
CA PHE A 690 36.49 -28.49 -28.29
C PHE A 690 36.72 -29.72 -29.17
N ILE A 691 35.67 -30.38 -29.63
CA ILE A 691 35.78 -31.56 -30.51
C ILE A 691 36.54 -31.18 -31.79
N GLN A 692 36.13 -30.08 -32.45
CA GLN A 692 36.75 -29.65 -33.68
C GLN A 692 38.25 -29.35 -33.52
N ASN A 693 38.66 -28.70 -32.43
CA ASN A 693 40.06 -28.34 -32.23
C ASN A 693 40.94 -29.48 -31.73
N TYR A 694 40.38 -30.45 -31.00
CA TYR A 694 41.18 -31.46 -30.29
C TYR A 694 41.03 -32.89 -30.82
N HIS A 695 39.99 -33.23 -31.61
CA HIS A 695 39.77 -34.59 -32.10
C HIS A 695 40.99 -35.19 -32.82
N VAL A 696 41.78 -34.34 -33.52
CA VAL A 696 43.00 -34.73 -34.25
C VAL A 696 44.03 -35.43 -33.37
N ASN A 697 44.05 -35.16 -32.07
CA ASN A 697 45.00 -35.78 -31.14
C ASN A 697 44.73 -37.27 -30.91
N TRP A 698 43.56 -37.77 -31.32
CA TRP A 698 43.14 -39.16 -31.12
C TRP A 698 42.83 -39.89 -32.44
N ILE A 699 43.21 -39.33 -33.58
CA ILE A 699 43.08 -39.98 -34.89
C ILE A 699 44.26 -40.95 -35.06
N ALA A 700 43.96 -42.20 -35.44
CA ALA A 700 44.94 -43.22 -35.76
C ALA A 700 44.48 -44.02 -36.99
N PRO A 701 44.73 -43.51 -38.21
CA PRO A 701 44.18 -44.08 -39.44
C PRO A 701 44.65 -45.52 -39.69
N ASP A 702 45.92 -45.79 -39.38
CA ASP A 702 46.56 -47.11 -39.50
C ASP A 702 45.95 -48.17 -38.56
N LEU A 703 45.14 -47.73 -37.60
CA LEU A 703 44.46 -48.56 -36.61
C LEU A 703 42.94 -48.58 -36.79
N GLY A 704 42.43 -48.03 -37.90
CA GLY A 704 41.00 -48.03 -38.25
C GLY A 704 40.17 -46.95 -37.54
N ARG A 705 40.81 -45.99 -36.86
CA ARG A 705 40.16 -44.90 -36.13
C ARG A 705 40.38 -43.58 -36.86
N ASP A 706 39.43 -43.25 -37.73
CA ASP A 706 39.42 -41.99 -38.49
C ASP A 706 38.83 -40.83 -37.69
N GLY A 707 38.83 -39.63 -38.28
CA GLY A 707 38.30 -38.43 -37.63
C GLY A 707 36.80 -38.52 -37.31
N SER A 708 36.01 -39.21 -38.13
CA SER A 708 34.56 -39.36 -37.94
C SER A 708 34.26 -40.25 -36.73
N VAL A 709 34.97 -41.38 -36.60
CA VAL A 709 34.85 -42.30 -35.46
C VAL A 709 35.18 -41.59 -34.15
N VAL A 710 36.26 -40.81 -34.11
CA VAL A 710 36.66 -40.05 -32.91
C VAL A 710 35.62 -38.99 -32.56
N GLN A 711 35.13 -38.23 -33.55
CA GLN A 711 34.15 -37.17 -33.31
C GLN A 711 32.82 -37.73 -32.80
N LYS A 712 32.29 -38.80 -33.42
CA LYS A 712 31.07 -39.49 -32.97
C LYS A 712 31.21 -39.98 -31.52
N ALA A 713 32.32 -40.65 -31.20
CA ALA A 713 32.59 -41.10 -29.85
C ALA A 713 32.67 -39.93 -28.84
N MET A 714 33.30 -38.82 -29.20
CA MET A 714 33.36 -37.62 -28.35
C MET A 714 31.98 -36.98 -28.11
N LEU A 715 31.06 -37.06 -29.07
CA LEU A 715 29.70 -36.56 -28.91
C LEU A 715 28.87 -37.44 -27.98
N ASP A 716 28.89 -38.76 -28.16
CA ASP A 716 28.22 -39.72 -27.26
C ASP A 716 28.67 -39.57 -25.82
N MET A 717 29.96 -39.29 -25.65
CA MET A 717 30.52 -38.93 -24.37
C MET A 717 29.92 -37.62 -23.85
N LEU A 718 30.12 -36.51 -24.56
CA LEU A 718 29.87 -35.17 -24.02
C LEU A 718 28.37 -34.79 -23.96
N PHE A 719 27.51 -35.54 -24.64
CA PHE A 719 26.06 -35.36 -24.69
C PHE A 719 25.26 -36.63 -24.32
N PRO A 720 25.43 -37.18 -23.11
CA PRO A 720 24.84 -38.47 -22.74
C PRO A 720 23.32 -38.43 -22.54
N LEU A 721 22.71 -37.24 -22.62
CA LEU A 721 21.27 -36.99 -22.44
C LEU A 721 20.60 -36.50 -23.73
N THR A 722 21.37 -36.34 -24.82
CA THR A 722 20.86 -35.97 -26.14
C THR A 722 21.00 -37.18 -27.07
N PRO A 723 19.98 -37.53 -27.89
CA PRO A 723 20.10 -38.59 -28.87
C PRO A 723 21.31 -38.40 -29.80
N HIS A 724 22.02 -39.50 -30.10
CA HIS A 724 23.23 -39.47 -30.93
C HIS A 724 23.00 -38.86 -32.31
N GLU A 725 21.93 -39.30 -32.99
CA GLU A 725 21.62 -38.85 -34.35
C GLU A 725 21.38 -37.34 -34.41
N GLU A 726 20.66 -36.81 -33.42
CA GLU A 726 20.36 -35.38 -33.30
C GLU A 726 21.63 -34.55 -33.12
N ILE A 727 22.50 -34.94 -32.17
CA ILE A 727 23.73 -34.18 -31.90
C ILE A 727 24.78 -34.35 -33.00
N TRP A 728 24.82 -35.51 -33.68
CA TRP A 728 25.70 -35.75 -34.82
C TRP A 728 25.32 -34.86 -36.01
N GLU A 729 24.03 -34.73 -36.30
CA GLU A 729 23.54 -33.84 -37.35
C GLU A 729 23.87 -32.37 -37.01
N GLU A 730 23.62 -31.93 -35.77
CA GLU A 730 23.97 -30.58 -35.32
C GLU A 730 25.48 -30.29 -35.44
N TYR A 731 26.33 -31.25 -35.07
CA TYR A 731 27.77 -31.12 -35.19
C TYR A 731 28.22 -31.06 -36.66
N CYS A 732 27.63 -31.85 -37.55
CA CYS A 732 27.97 -31.79 -38.99
C CYS A 732 27.60 -30.43 -39.61
N GLN A 733 26.56 -29.78 -39.11
CA GLN A 733 26.13 -28.45 -39.54
C GLN A 733 26.90 -27.31 -38.86
N PHE A 734 27.70 -27.62 -37.84
CA PHE A 734 28.44 -26.65 -37.04
C PHE A 734 29.50 -25.91 -37.88
N LYS A 735 29.57 -24.58 -37.69
CA LYS A 735 30.63 -23.74 -38.26
C LYS A 735 31.21 -22.83 -37.19
N PRO A 736 32.54 -22.87 -36.94
CA PRO A 736 33.20 -21.95 -36.02
C PRO A 736 32.94 -20.50 -36.41
N LYS A 737 32.51 -19.73 -35.43
CA LYS A 737 32.38 -18.27 -35.54
C LYS A 737 33.00 -17.64 -34.31
N ARG A 738 33.70 -16.52 -34.45
CA ARG A 738 34.26 -15.81 -33.30
C ARG A 738 33.12 -15.31 -32.41
N GLN A 739 33.10 -15.74 -31.14
CA GLN A 739 32.12 -15.29 -30.15
C GLN A 739 32.71 -14.21 -29.24
N PRO A 740 31.87 -13.33 -28.67
CA PRO A 740 32.28 -12.40 -27.62
C PRO A 740 32.87 -13.11 -26.39
N GLU A 741 33.76 -12.41 -25.67
CA GLU A 741 34.48 -12.97 -24.51
C GLU A 741 33.55 -13.56 -23.42
N PRO A 742 32.41 -12.95 -23.04
CA PRO A 742 31.51 -13.55 -22.05
C PRO A 742 30.91 -14.89 -22.48
N ILE A 743 30.55 -15.03 -23.76
CA ILE A 743 30.08 -16.29 -24.34
C ILE A 743 31.23 -17.30 -24.36
N TRP A 744 32.44 -16.88 -24.74
CA TRP A 744 33.61 -17.73 -24.75
C TRP A 744 33.98 -18.25 -23.35
N GLN A 745 33.89 -17.41 -22.32
CA GLN A 745 34.10 -17.79 -20.93
C GLN A 745 33.05 -18.81 -20.46
N PHE A 746 31.78 -18.61 -20.83
CA PHE A 746 30.73 -19.61 -20.57
C PHE A 746 31.04 -20.95 -21.26
N SER A 747 31.38 -20.93 -22.55
CA SER A 747 31.77 -22.12 -23.32
C SER A 747 33.00 -22.83 -22.75
N ARG A 748 34.03 -22.09 -22.34
CA ARG A 748 35.24 -22.64 -21.69
C ARG A 748 34.92 -23.27 -20.34
N GLN A 749 34.05 -22.66 -19.55
CA GLN A 749 33.61 -23.22 -18.28
C GLN A 749 32.74 -24.46 -18.47
N ARG A 750 31.86 -24.48 -19.48
CA ARG A 750 31.13 -25.69 -19.89
C ARG A 750 32.08 -26.81 -20.25
N TYR A 751 33.18 -26.51 -20.95
CA TYR A 751 34.25 -27.47 -21.25
C TYR A 751 34.97 -27.98 -19.99
N LEU A 752 35.47 -27.08 -19.12
CA LEU A 752 36.14 -27.48 -17.87
C LEU A 752 35.24 -28.39 -17.03
N TRP A 753 33.94 -28.15 -17.07
CA TRP A 753 32.99 -28.92 -16.29
C TRP A 753 32.51 -30.20 -17.01
N ALA A 754 32.48 -30.19 -18.34
CA ALA A 754 32.52 -31.41 -19.17
C ALA A 754 33.86 -32.14 -19.08
N LYS A 755 34.80 -31.69 -18.25
CA LYS A 755 35.99 -32.44 -17.83
C LYS A 755 35.85 -32.87 -16.37
N ASP A 756 35.17 -32.10 -15.52
CA ASP A 756 34.84 -32.45 -14.12
C ASP A 756 33.72 -33.49 -13.95
N GLN A 757 32.82 -33.67 -14.93
CA GLN A 757 31.97 -34.86 -15.07
C GLN A 757 32.77 -36.10 -15.51
N TRP A 758 33.99 -35.87 -15.98
CA TRP A 758 34.90 -36.84 -16.58
C TRP A 758 36.22 -36.92 -15.81
N PRO A 759 36.30 -36.70 -14.47
CA PRO A 759 37.57 -36.83 -13.78
C PRO A 759 37.86 -38.33 -13.85
N ASN A 760 38.79 -38.69 -14.74
CA ASN A 760 39.13 -40.03 -15.20
C ASN A 760 38.47 -40.54 -16.49
N LEU A 761 37.42 -39.96 -17.08
CA LEU A 761 36.77 -40.59 -18.24
C LEU A 761 37.49 -40.30 -19.57
N SER A 762 37.83 -39.02 -19.85
CA SER A 762 38.69 -38.66 -20.98
C SER A 762 40.11 -39.22 -20.83
N GLY A 763 40.62 -39.26 -19.59
CA GLY A 763 41.87 -39.93 -19.23
C GLY A 763 41.81 -41.42 -19.48
N ARG A 764 40.78 -42.13 -18.99
CA ARG A 764 40.60 -43.59 -19.20
C ARG A 764 40.38 -43.93 -20.66
N ILE A 765 39.66 -43.12 -21.43
CA ILE A 765 39.43 -43.37 -22.86
C ILE A 765 40.69 -43.11 -23.66
N THR A 766 41.39 -42.00 -23.37
CA THR A 766 42.74 -41.77 -23.92
C THR A 766 43.64 -42.94 -23.54
N THR A 767 43.60 -43.43 -22.30
CA THR A 767 44.36 -44.61 -21.86
C THR A 767 43.92 -45.87 -22.60
N ILE A 768 42.63 -46.18 -22.73
CA ILE A 768 42.10 -47.36 -23.44
C ILE A 768 42.53 -47.32 -24.90
N TRP A 769 42.30 -46.20 -25.58
CA TRP A 769 42.74 -46.02 -26.95
C TRP A 769 44.27 -46.11 -27.08
N THR A 770 45.02 -45.52 -26.16
CA THR A 770 46.50 -45.65 -26.12
C THR A 770 46.92 -47.10 -25.91
N LEU A 771 46.27 -47.82 -25.00
CA LEU A 771 46.53 -49.24 -24.74
C LEU A 771 46.20 -50.10 -25.97
N GLN A 772 45.11 -49.79 -26.70
CA GLN A 772 44.78 -50.44 -27.97
C GLN A 772 45.82 -50.12 -29.06
N ASP A 773 46.30 -48.87 -29.11
CA ASP A 773 47.32 -48.43 -30.06
C ASP A 773 48.66 -49.16 -29.84
N PHE A 774 49.00 -49.44 -28.59
CA PHE A 774 50.16 -50.26 -28.22
C PHE A 774 49.89 -51.78 -28.24
N ASN A 775 48.72 -52.23 -28.72
CA ASN A 775 48.27 -53.64 -28.70
C ASN A 775 48.30 -54.30 -27.30
N LEU A 776 48.17 -53.51 -26.24
CA LEU A 776 48.15 -53.99 -24.85
C LEU A 776 46.76 -54.52 -24.45
N ILE A 777 45.71 -54.13 -25.17
CA ILE A 777 44.35 -54.68 -25.07
C ILE A 777 43.74 -54.88 -26.47
N PRO A 778 42.82 -55.86 -26.67
CA PRO A 778 42.17 -56.09 -27.96
C PRO A 778 41.41 -54.87 -28.50
N LYS A 779 41.48 -54.69 -29.82
CA LYS A 779 40.95 -53.52 -30.55
C LYS A 779 39.43 -53.53 -30.71
N ASP A 780 38.80 -54.68 -30.53
CA ASP A 780 37.36 -54.96 -30.63
C ASP A 780 36.60 -54.78 -29.31
N ILE A 781 37.28 -54.35 -28.25
CA ILE A 781 36.63 -54.09 -26.96
C ILE A 781 35.89 -52.75 -27.01
N ASP A 782 34.56 -52.83 -27.08
CA ASP A 782 33.67 -51.71 -26.77
C ASP A 782 33.65 -51.48 -25.25
N VAL A 783 33.99 -50.27 -24.83
CA VAL A 783 33.97 -49.92 -23.40
C VAL A 783 32.59 -49.42 -23.02
N LYS A 784 31.90 -50.20 -22.18
CA LYS A 784 30.62 -49.84 -21.57
C LYS A 784 30.86 -49.28 -20.16
N MET A 785 30.54 -48.02 -19.93
CA MET A 785 30.70 -47.38 -18.61
C MET A 785 29.38 -46.79 -18.11
N VAL A 786 29.18 -46.85 -16.80
CA VAL A 786 28.08 -46.17 -16.12
C VAL A 786 28.57 -44.81 -15.64
N ILE A 787 27.95 -43.74 -16.13
CA ILE A 787 28.21 -42.37 -15.69
C ILE A 787 27.05 -41.84 -14.87
N THR A 788 27.34 -40.90 -13.98
CA THR A 788 26.29 -40.17 -13.24
C THR A 788 26.04 -38.83 -13.90
N VAL A 789 24.77 -38.55 -14.24
CA VAL A 789 24.31 -37.34 -14.93
C VAL A 789 23.19 -36.65 -14.12
N ALA A 790 22.80 -35.44 -14.54
CA ALA A 790 21.80 -34.62 -13.85
C ALA A 790 22.13 -34.42 -12.36
N ASP A 791 23.33 -33.91 -12.06
CA ASP A 791 23.79 -33.58 -10.72
C ASP A 791 23.68 -34.73 -9.70
N GLY A 792 24.07 -35.94 -10.11
CA GLY A 792 24.06 -37.11 -9.22
C GLY A 792 22.80 -37.99 -9.30
N LYS A 793 21.74 -37.53 -9.99
CA LYS A 793 20.40 -38.12 -9.88
C LYS A 793 20.11 -39.26 -10.86
N GLN A 794 20.88 -39.39 -11.94
CA GLN A 794 20.65 -40.40 -12.98
C GLN A 794 21.93 -41.14 -13.35
N TYR A 795 21.81 -42.42 -13.68
CA TYR A 795 22.91 -43.23 -14.19
C TYR A 795 22.67 -43.57 -15.67
N ARG A 796 23.69 -43.40 -16.51
CA ARG A 796 23.61 -43.68 -17.96
C ARG A 796 24.75 -44.58 -18.41
N HIS A 797 24.45 -45.48 -19.34
CA HIS A 797 25.45 -46.30 -20.01
C HIS A 797 25.97 -45.56 -21.23
N VAL A 798 27.29 -45.36 -21.31
CA VAL A 798 27.97 -44.82 -22.49
C VAL A 798 28.80 -45.94 -23.11
N LYS A 799 28.66 -46.14 -24.42
CA LYS A 799 29.50 -47.03 -25.22
C LYS A 799 30.56 -46.20 -25.94
N ILE A 800 31.81 -46.61 -25.88
CA ILE A 800 32.88 -46.03 -26.70
C ILE A 800 33.30 -47.07 -27.71
N HIS A 801 33.05 -46.76 -28.98
CA HIS A 801 33.42 -47.60 -30.11
C HIS A 801 34.88 -47.36 -30.50
N SER A 802 35.62 -48.45 -30.68
CA SER A 802 37.05 -48.42 -31.02
C SER A 802 37.31 -48.60 -32.52
N THR A 803 36.29 -49.06 -33.25
CA THR A 803 36.25 -49.27 -34.70
C THR A 803 34.93 -48.70 -35.25
N PRO A 804 34.88 -48.30 -36.53
CA PRO A 804 33.61 -47.94 -37.16
C PRO A 804 32.66 -49.14 -37.03
N ALA A 805 31.55 -48.96 -36.32
CA ALA A 805 30.46 -49.91 -36.41
C ALA A 805 29.99 -49.89 -37.88
N GLU A 806 29.89 -51.07 -38.51
CA GLU A 806 29.11 -51.19 -39.73
C GLU A 806 27.70 -50.69 -39.40
N ASP A 807 27.20 -49.71 -40.15
CA ASP A 807 25.85 -49.15 -39.97
C ASP A 807 24.82 -50.29 -40.04
N GLY A 808 24.33 -50.74 -38.89
CA GLY A 808 23.34 -51.81 -38.82
C GLY A 808 23.32 -52.55 -37.49
N ASP A 809 22.81 -51.90 -36.45
CA ASP A 809 21.92 -52.54 -35.47
C ASP A 809 21.33 -51.44 -34.57
N ALA A 810 20.18 -50.93 -35.02
CA ALA A 810 19.27 -50.06 -34.29
C ALA A 810 18.44 -50.86 -33.28
#